data_AF-Q92CV7-F1
#
_entry.id   AF-Q92CV7-F1
#
_cell.length_a   1.000
_cell.length_b   1.000
_cell.length_c   1.000
_cell.angle_alpha   90.00
_cell.angle_beta   90.00
_cell.angle_gamma   90.00
#
_symmetry.space_group_name_H-M   'P 1'
#
loop_
_entity.id
_entity.type
_entity.pdbx_description
1 polymer ?
#
loop_
_entity_poly.entity_id
_entity_poly.type
_entity_poly.pdbx_seq_one_letter_code
_entity_poly.pdbx_strand_id
1 'polypeptide(L)'
;MINKKWMKIVMIPMLVVPMYGLTTVSGQLQNSLTGENSFVKDAQAATTASQQAFIDKIAPAAQASQEKYHLLSSITLAQAILESGWGKSGLATQGYNLFGIKGKYNGQSVIMSTSEYVNGEWIKIDAEFRKYPSWNESVTDHTLLLVNGTSWNKNLYKKVVDATDYKVAANELQKAGYATSPTYAASLIRVIETYDLAKYDVLYDKILTQKSTSGKATVTSPTGNGVWTLPYKVKGVQSVSPASTYANKDIDLVSVATTKRGTYYQFKYNGKVIGWVDGKALTIYDSVNYDKVNVGRAKITSAPGNGIWSKPYNVYGREFVTNATTYAQQEIKLLREAQTAKGTYYQFSINNKTIGWIDKRALTIYPYDSVISSKAVNLDGQITNPTGNGIWTKAYKLEGTTSVAQATQYANQDVKISEVVETQHGTYYNISIGGRAIGWLDKNAITLYDQAEYNKAVTLDGTIKNVQGNAIWTEPYRTAGTKLVAQAEKYANKDVQIVREAKTPRGTYYQFKSGGNVIGWLDVKAFDMYDEITSNKAVNMEAVIENVEGNAVWTAPYKSVGVKLIGPASNYKDKTVKITREAQTSRGTYYEFSSNGKTVGWLDKKAFKTYSTIEYDESYVRDAVVTNVSGHTVWTLPYQVYGVKSVGSASNYNNKQAKITRRAKTDRGIYYQFSIDGKNVGWLDERAFDVYDTVEYNNVINKTALLSNPTGNGIWSAPYRVIGVKNVGQATSYANKTVQLVREAKTTRATYSQMSVDGKLIGWIDQRAFTNIR
;
A
#
# COMPACT_ATOMS: atom_id res chain seq x y z
N MET A 1 79.56 -71.20 44.62
CA MET A 1 78.12 -70.84 44.48
C MET A 1 78.05 -69.31 44.43
N ILE A 2 77.33 -68.62 43.54
CA ILE A 2 76.17 -68.97 42.69
C ILE A 2 76.42 -68.53 41.24
N ASN A 3 76.02 -69.35 40.27
CA ASN A 3 76.30 -69.14 38.84
C ASN A 3 75.12 -68.44 38.14
N LYS A 4 75.26 -67.15 37.76
CA LYS A 4 74.18 -66.39 37.09
C LYS A 4 74.09 -66.71 35.58
N LYS A 5 73.65 -67.93 35.25
CA LYS A 5 73.07 -68.23 33.93
C LYS A 5 71.60 -67.78 33.91
N TRP A 6 71.29 -66.70 33.21
CA TRP A 6 69.91 -66.34 32.83
C TRP A 6 69.83 -66.05 31.33
N MET A 7 68.98 -66.83 30.65
CA MET A 7 68.42 -66.66 29.31
C MET A 7 69.14 -65.70 28.34
N LYS A 8 69.91 -66.27 27.41
CA LYS A 8 69.83 -65.78 26.03
C LYS A 8 68.38 -65.98 25.58
N ILE A 9 67.67 -64.90 25.22
CA ILE A 9 66.39 -65.03 24.50
C ILE A 9 66.77 -65.41 23.07
N VAL A 10 66.88 -66.71 22.82
CA VAL A 10 66.96 -67.23 21.46
C VAL A 10 65.51 -67.30 20.95
N MET A 11 65.13 -66.35 20.10
CA MET A 11 64.00 -66.56 19.21
C MET A 11 64.46 -67.47 18.07
N ILE A 12 63.80 -68.62 17.94
CA ILE A 12 64.10 -69.62 16.92
C ILE A 12 62.89 -69.68 16.00
N PRO A 13 62.97 -69.14 14.77
CA PRO A 13 61.88 -69.27 13.82
C PRO A 13 61.74 -70.73 13.40
N MET A 14 60.60 -71.36 13.71
CA MET A 14 60.27 -72.70 13.22
C MET A 14 59.98 -72.65 11.71
N LEU A 15 61.00 -72.95 10.90
CA LEU A 15 60.85 -73.19 9.47
C LEU A 15 60.40 -74.64 9.22
N VAL A 16 59.15 -74.81 8.77
CA VAL A 16 58.68 -76.03 8.11
C VAL A 16 58.14 -75.63 6.75
N VAL A 17 58.77 -76.13 5.68
CA VAL A 17 58.38 -75.87 4.28
C VAL A 17 58.01 -77.20 3.64
N PRO A 18 56.78 -77.38 3.12
CA PRO A 18 56.45 -78.52 2.26
C PRO A 18 57.03 -78.30 0.86
N MET A 19 57.74 -79.29 0.37
CA MET A 19 58.32 -79.31 -0.98
C MET A 19 57.36 -80.07 -1.92
N TYR A 20 56.96 -79.45 -3.03
CA TYR A 20 56.25 -80.13 -4.12
C TYR A 20 56.89 -79.77 -5.47
N GLY A 21 57.00 -80.77 -6.34
CA GLY A 21 57.97 -80.79 -7.45
C GLY A 21 57.51 -80.11 -8.74
N LEU A 22 58.49 -79.86 -9.61
CA LEU A 22 58.26 -79.48 -11.01
C LEU A 22 57.88 -80.69 -11.87
N THR A 23 57.00 -80.47 -12.83
CA THR A 23 56.97 -81.19 -14.11
C THR A 23 57.07 -80.19 -15.27
N THR A 24 57.76 -80.59 -16.33
CA THR A 24 58.14 -79.77 -17.49
C THR A 24 57.33 -80.15 -18.75
N VAL A 25 57.62 -79.43 -19.85
CA VAL A 25 57.20 -79.57 -21.28
C VAL A 25 56.29 -78.40 -21.70
N SER A 26 56.78 -77.29 -22.29
CA SER A 26 57.55 -77.03 -23.53
C SER A 26 56.66 -76.80 -24.77
N GLY A 27 56.83 -75.67 -25.49
CA GLY A 27 56.11 -75.46 -26.77
C GLY A 27 56.07 -74.06 -27.42
N GLN A 28 57.24 -73.44 -27.71
CA GLN A 28 57.51 -72.54 -28.89
C GLN A 28 56.70 -71.20 -29.07
N LEU A 29 57.35 -70.03 -29.09
CA LEU A 29 57.89 -69.29 -30.28
C LEU A 29 56.78 -68.89 -31.29
N GLN A 30 56.63 -67.64 -31.76
CA GLN A 30 57.64 -66.68 -32.21
C GLN A 30 57.02 -65.28 -32.50
N ASN A 31 57.62 -64.14 -32.06
CA ASN A 31 57.79 -62.89 -32.85
C ASN A 31 58.25 -61.65 -32.02
N SER A 32 58.85 -60.68 -32.73
CA SER A 32 59.64 -59.57 -32.20
C SER A 32 59.90 -58.49 -33.28
N LEU A 33 60.16 -57.21 -33.01
CA LEU A 33 60.39 -56.50 -31.73
C LEU A 33 59.58 -55.19 -31.66
N THR A 34 58.96 -54.92 -30.51
CA THR A 34 58.85 -53.58 -29.93
C THR A 34 59.07 -53.72 -28.44
N GLY A 35 60.17 -53.16 -27.92
CA GLY A 35 60.69 -53.46 -26.58
C GLY A 35 59.95 -52.80 -25.42
N GLU A 36 58.66 -53.09 -25.26
CA GLU A 36 58.05 -53.01 -23.93
C GLU A 36 58.74 -54.03 -23.02
N ASN A 37 59.32 -53.57 -21.92
CA ASN A 37 59.83 -54.47 -20.87
C ASN A 37 58.66 -55.05 -20.06
N SER A 38 57.86 -55.88 -20.71
CA SER A 38 56.87 -56.77 -20.10
C SER A 38 57.55 -57.99 -19.47
N PHE A 39 58.50 -57.74 -18.57
CA PHE A 39 59.05 -58.77 -17.69
C PHE A 39 58.35 -58.74 -16.32
N VAL A 40 57.84 -59.91 -15.94
CA VAL A 40 57.16 -60.21 -14.66
C VAL A 40 55.75 -59.60 -14.50
N LYS A 41 54.83 -60.04 -15.36
CA LYS A 41 53.63 -60.67 -14.83
C LYS A 41 53.83 -62.18 -14.87
N ASP A 42 54.09 -62.78 -13.71
CA ASP A 42 53.64 -64.14 -13.42
C ASP A 42 53.58 -64.35 -11.90
N ALA A 43 52.45 -64.88 -11.44
CA ALA A 43 52.19 -65.36 -10.08
C ALA A 43 52.62 -64.47 -8.90
N GLN A 44 52.16 -63.20 -8.86
CA GLN A 44 51.99 -62.53 -7.57
C GLN A 44 50.85 -63.26 -6.82
N ALA A 45 51.19 -64.11 -5.86
CA ALA A 45 50.20 -64.91 -5.13
C ALA A 45 49.21 -63.98 -4.42
N ALA A 46 47.96 -63.94 -4.90
CA ALA A 46 46.93 -63.11 -4.32
C ALA A 46 46.80 -63.43 -2.83
N THR A 47 46.92 -62.40 -1.97
CA THR A 47 46.73 -62.54 -0.53
C THR A 47 45.40 -63.23 -0.26
N THR A 48 45.44 -64.47 0.24
CA THR A 48 44.21 -65.24 0.47
C THR A 48 43.34 -64.52 1.50
N ALA A 49 42.02 -64.72 1.44
CA ALA A 49 41.10 -64.09 2.40
C ALA A 49 41.49 -64.38 3.87
N SER A 50 42.04 -65.57 4.16
CA SER A 50 42.58 -65.93 5.49
C SER A 50 43.83 -65.11 5.87
N GLN A 51 44.71 -64.78 4.92
CA GLN A 51 45.91 -63.97 5.16
C GLN A 51 45.55 -62.51 5.36
N GLN A 52 44.65 -61.97 4.53
CA GLN A 52 44.18 -60.58 4.67
C GLN A 52 43.41 -60.38 5.98
N ALA A 53 42.54 -61.32 6.37
CA ALA A 53 41.84 -61.28 7.65
C ALA A 53 42.78 -61.34 8.86
N PHE A 54 43.93 -62.02 8.77
CA PHE A 54 44.97 -61.97 9.79
C PHE A 54 45.61 -60.58 9.86
N ILE A 55 46.03 -60.02 8.72
CA ILE A 55 46.63 -58.68 8.62
C ILE A 55 45.67 -57.63 9.20
N ASP A 56 44.40 -57.61 8.78
CA ASP A 56 43.42 -56.61 9.22
C ASP A 56 43.06 -56.73 10.71
N LYS A 57 43.23 -57.91 11.31
CA LYS A 57 43.05 -58.11 12.77
C LYS A 57 44.24 -57.58 13.59
N ILE A 58 45.47 -57.62 13.05
CA ILE A 58 46.69 -57.20 13.75
C ILE A 58 47.06 -55.73 13.45
N ALA A 59 46.79 -55.25 12.24
CA ALA A 59 47.17 -53.92 11.78
C ALA A 59 46.71 -52.77 12.69
N PRO A 60 45.50 -52.75 13.29
CA PRO A 60 45.11 -51.70 14.23
C PRO A 60 46.02 -51.62 15.47
N ALA A 61 46.46 -52.77 16.01
CA ALA A 61 47.37 -52.81 17.16
C ALA A 61 48.80 -52.43 16.77
N ALA A 62 49.26 -52.85 15.58
CA ALA A 62 50.54 -52.45 15.02
C ALA A 62 50.59 -50.93 14.77
N GLN A 63 49.56 -50.34 14.17
CA GLN A 63 49.47 -48.90 13.91
C GLN A 63 49.35 -48.06 15.19
N ALA A 64 48.60 -48.53 16.20
CA ALA A 64 48.58 -47.88 17.50
C ALA A 64 49.95 -47.95 18.21
N SER A 65 50.68 -49.06 18.03
CA SER A 65 52.04 -49.24 18.54
C SER A 65 53.04 -48.33 17.83
N GLN A 66 52.94 -48.18 16.51
CA GLN A 66 53.73 -47.22 15.73
C GLN A 66 53.43 -45.77 16.10
N GLU A 67 52.15 -45.42 16.27
CA GLU A 67 51.73 -44.06 16.65
C GLU A 67 52.29 -43.65 18.02
N LYS A 68 52.35 -44.59 18.96
CA LYS A 68 52.80 -44.33 20.34
C LYS A 68 54.30 -44.53 20.56
N TYR A 69 54.93 -45.46 19.84
CA TYR A 69 56.28 -45.93 20.11
C TYR A 69 57.20 -46.00 18.87
N HIS A 70 56.77 -45.48 17.72
CA HIS A 70 57.53 -45.33 16.46
C HIS A 70 57.99 -46.62 15.74
N LEU A 71 57.89 -47.80 16.35
CA LEU A 71 58.12 -49.08 15.66
C LEU A 71 57.17 -49.26 14.47
N LEU A 72 57.72 -49.42 13.27
CA LEU A 72 56.95 -49.57 12.02
C LEU A 72 55.92 -50.72 12.08
N SER A 73 54.72 -50.45 11.57
CA SER A 73 53.62 -51.42 11.52
C SER A 73 53.96 -52.59 10.59
N SER A 74 54.63 -52.31 9.48
CA SER A 74 55.07 -53.31 8.51
C SER A 74 56.02 -54.34 9.13
N ILE A 75 56.97 -53.89 9.96
CA ILE A 75 57.88 -54.75 10.74
C ILE A 75 57.09 -55.62 11.72
N THR A 76 56.22 -54.99 12.52
CA THR A 76 55.39 -55.68 13.51
C THR A 76 54.49 -56.75 12.86
N LEU A 77 53.89 -56.43 11.71
CA LEU A 77 53.06 -57.35 10.93
C LEU A 77 53.89 -58.47 10.30
N ALA A 78 55.06 -58.18 9.73
CA ALA A 78 55.91 -59.19 9.10
C ALA A 78 56.50 -60.17 10.12
N GLN A 79 56.93 -59.67 11.29
CA GLN A 79 57.33 -60.52 12.41
C GLN A 79 56.13 -61.35 12.90
N ALA A 80 54.96 -60.76 13.11
CA ALA A 80 53.76 -61.52 13.48
C ALA A 80 53.43 -62.63 12.47
N ILE A 81 53.55 -62.37 11.16
CA ILE A 81 53.33 -63.38 10.11
C ILE A 81 54.34 -64.53 10.20
N LEU A 82 55.64 -64.23 10.31
CA LEU A 82 56.71 -65.22 10.33
C LEU A 82 56.74 -66.03 11.63
N GLU A 83 56.74 -65.37 12.79
CA GLU A 83 56.91 -66.03 14.09
C GLU A 83 55.68 -66.86 14.51
N SER A 84 54.48 -66.53 14.02
CA SER A 84 53.24 -67.24 14.37
C SER A 84 52.68 -68.17 13.29
N GLY A 85 53.28 -68.15 12.08
CA GLY A 85 52.73 -68.85 10.91
C GLY A 85 51.31 -68.41 10.57
N TRP A 86 51.08 -67.10 10.39
CA TRP A 86 49.75 -66.49 10.19
C TRP A 86 48.76 -66.70 11.34
N GLY A 87 49.24 -66.71 12.57
CA GLY A 87 48.44 -66.93 13.79
C GLY A 87 48.02 -68.38 14.02
N LYS A 88 48.52 -69.32 13.23
CA LYS A 88 48.10 -70.74 13.23
C LYS A 88 48.94 -71.63 14.15
N SER A 89 50.06 -71.14 14.69
CA SER A 89 50.88 -71.94 15.62
C SER A 89 50.12 -72.27 16.92
N GLY A 90 50.48 -73.38 17.57
CA GLY A 90 49.89 -73.77 18.86
C GLY A 90 50.06 -72.69 19.94
N LEU A 91 51.19 -71.99 19.93
CA LEU A 91 51.46 -70.88 20.84
C LEU A 91 50.63 -69.62 20.52
N ALA A 92 50.44 -69.29 19.24
CA ALA A 92 49.61 -68.17 18.82
C ALA A 92 48.11 -68.39 19.09
N THR A 93 47.66 -69.64 19.07
CA THR A 93 46.25 -70.02 19.30
C THR A 93 45.92 -70.26 20.77
N GLN A 94 46.77 -70.94 21.54
CA GLN A 94 46.50 -71.28 22.95
C GLN A 94 47.04 -70.22 23.94
N GLY A 95 48.14 -69.54 23.58
CA GLY A 95 48.77 -68.50 24.39
C GLY A 95 48.47 -67.06 23.94
N TYR A 96 47.79 -66.88 22.80
CA TYR A 96 47.68 -65.59 22.09
C TYR A 96 49.04 -64.92 21.82
N ASN A 97 50.13 -65.69 21.78
CA ASN A 97 51.50 -65.19 21.73
C ASN A 97 52.05 -65.31 20.30
N LEU A 98 52.09 -64.19 19.59
CA LEU A 98 52.47 -64.14 18.17
C LEU A 98 53.98 -64.16 17.95
N PHE A 99 54.78 -63.80 18.96
CA PHE A 99 56.21 -63.50 18.82
C PHE A 99 57.11 -64.41 19.68
N GLY A 100 56.61 -65.55 20.17
CA GLY A 100 57.41 -66.53 20.91
C GLY A 100 57.99 -66.03 22.25
N ILE A 101 57.45 -64.97 22.85
CA ILE A 101 58.05 -64.33 24.04
C ILE A 101 57.92 -65.26 25.26
N LYS A 102 59.06 -65.61 25.87
CA LYS A 102 59.17 -66.50 27.03
C LYS A 102 58.85 -65.81 28.38
N GLY A 103 58.48 -66.60 29.38
CA GLY A 103 58.13 -66.19 30.74
C GLY A 103 56.63 -65.95 30.97
N LYS A 104 56.29 -65.11 31.96
CA LYS A 104 54.90 -64.80 32.37
C LYS A 104 54.50 -63.38 31.98
N TYR A 105 53.26 -63.20 31.52
CA TYR A 105 52.62 -61.89 31.34
C TYR A 105 51.52 -61.72 32.40
N ASN A 106 51.67 -60.74 33.29
CA ASN A 106 50.77 -60.54 34.44
C ASN A 106 50.47 -61.85 35.23
N GLY A 107 51.52 -62.66 35.44
CA GLY A 107 51.43 -63.97 36.10
C GLY A 107 50.95 -65.13 35.23
N GLN A 108 50.44 -64.88 34.02
CA GLN A 108 49.90 -65.89 33.10
C GLN A 108 50.95 -66.41 32.11
N SER A 109 50.91 -67.72 31.86
CA SER A 109 51.78 -68.41 30.92
C SER A 109 51.09 -69.63 30.31
N VAL A 110 51.74 -70.22 29.29
CA VAL A 110 51.44 -71.53 28.73
C VAL A 110 52.75 -72.30 28.58
N ILE A 111 52.78 -73.57 28.98
CA ILE A 111 53.94 -74.45 28.79
C ILE A 111 53.81 -75.07 27.40
N MET A 112 54.89 -74.99 26.61
CA MET A 112 54.97 -75.58 25.27
C MET A 112 56.33 -76.24 25.09
N SER A 113 56.34 -77.41 24.46
CA SER A 113 57.58 -78.06 24.06
C SER A 113 58.26 -77.26 22.94
N THR A 114 59.53 -76.94 23.12
CA THR A 114 60.35 -76.15 22.19
C THR A 114 61.68 -76.83 21.96
N SER A 115 62.29 -76.59 20.79
CA SER A 115 63.63 -77.10 20.48
C SER A 115 64.66 -76.03 20.86
N GLU A 116 65.58 -76.35 21.75
CA GLU A 116 66.74 -75.50 22.09
C GLU A 116 68.01 -76.07 21.47
N TYR A 117 68.90 -75.19 21.02
CA TYR A 117 70.23 -75.57 20.53
C TYR A 117 71.25 -75.39 21.65
N VAL A 118 71.65 -76.50 22.29
CA VAL A 118 72.53 -76.51 23.46
C VAL A 118 73.75 -77.38 23.15
N ASN A 119 74.95 -76.81 23.35
CA ASN A 119 76.24 -77.50 23.15
C ASN A 119 76.47 -78.14 21.77
N GLY A 120 75.77 -77.69 20.73
CA GLY A 120 75.93 -78.20 19.36
C GLY A 120 74.81 -79.12 18.87
N GLU A 121 73.86 -79.46 19.73
CA GLU A 121 72.73 -80.36 19.40
C GLU A 121 71.36 -79.73 19.71
N TRP A 122 70.34 -80.22 19.00
CA TRP A 122 68.95 -79.81 19.19
C TRP A 122 68.26 -80.73 20.19
N ILE A 123 67.89 -80.19 21.35
CA ILE A 123 67.12 -80.90 22.37
C ILE A 123 65.70 -80.34 22.47
N LYS A 124 64.71 -81.19 22.72
CA LYS A 124 63.35 -80.74 23.08
C LYS A 124 63.29 -80.52 24.59
N ILE A 125 62.83 -79.34 25.00
CA ILE A 125 62.52 -79.01 26.40
C ILE A 125 61.15 -78.36 26.49
N ASP A 126 60.49 -78.49 27.64
CA ASP A 126 59.30 -77.70 27.92
C ASP A 126 59.72 -76.32 28.43
N ALA A 127 59.20 -75.28 27.77
CA ALA A 127 59.48 -73.88 28.10
C ALA A 127 58.19 -73.13 28.44
N GLU A 128 58.31 -72.20 29.38
CA GLU A 128 57.23 -71.29 29.75
C GLU A 128 57.17 -70.11 28.78
N PHE A 129 56.04 -69.94 28.09
CA PHE A 129 55.76 -68.82 27.20
C PHE A 129 54.67 -67.91 27.76
N ARG A 130 54.75 -66.61 27.48
CA ARG A 130 53.77 -65.63 27.93
C ARG A 130 52.39 -65.96 27.35
N LYS A 131 51.35 -65.88 28.18
CA LYS A 131 49.95 -66.00 27.77
C LYS A 131 49.28 -64.64 27.87
N TYR A 132 48.74 -64.15 26.76
CA TYR A 132 48.12 -62.83 26.67
C TYR A 132 46.58 -62.89 26.69
N PRO A 133 45.89 -61.82 27.09
CA PRO A 133 44.44 -61.68 26.93
C PRO A 133 43.99 -61.72 25.47
N SER A 134 44.76 -61.12 24.56
CA SER A 134 44.55 -61.19 23.11
C SER A 134 45.86 -60.95 22.34
N TRP A 135 45.78 -61.06 21.02
CA TRP A 135 46.87 -60.70 20.11
C TRP A 135 47.29 -59.22 20.21
N ASN A 136 46.42 -58.31 20.67
CA ASN A 136 46.75 -56.89 20.84
C ASN A 136 47.77 -56.67 21.97
N GLU A 137 47.62 -57.36 23.10
CA GLU A 137 48.59 -57.32 24.19
C GLU A 137 49.90 -57.99 23.77
N SER A 138 49.86 -59.06 22.97
CA SER A 138 51.07 -59.68 22.40
C SER A 138 51.85 -58.72 21.50
N VAL A 139 51.17 -57.95 20.64
CA VAL A 139 51.76 -56.90 19.81
C VAL A 139 52.33 -55.76 20.66
N THR A 140 51.62 -55.37 21.71
CA THR A 140 52.05 -54.28 22.61
C THR A 140 53.31 -54.68 23.39
N ASP A 141 53.34 -55.89 23.95
CA ASP A 141 54.47 -56.42 24.73
C ASP A 141 55.71 -56.69 23.84
N HIS A 142 55.51 -57.18 22.62
CA HIS A 142 56.57 -57.25 21.60
C HIS A 142 57.14 -55.86 21.25
N THR A 143 56.26 -54.88 21.04
CA THR A 143 56.71 -53.50 20.79
C THR A 143 57.50 -52.97 21.98
N LEU A 144 57.03 -53.19 23.21
CA LEU A 144 57.73 -52.76 24.42
C LEU A 144 59.07 -53.48 24.62
N LEU A 145 59.26 -54.72 24.14
CA LEU A 145 60.55 -55.40 24.11
C LEU A 145 61.55 -54.69 23.17
N LEU A 146 61.10 -54.26 21.98
CA LEU A 146 61.95 -53.51 21.05
C LEU A 146 62.22 -52.08 21.54
N VAL A 147 61.25 -51.42 22.18
CA VAL A 147 61.38 -50.06 22.72
C VAL A 147 62.29 -50.00 23.95
N ASN A 148 62.17 -50.94 24.87
CA ASN A 148 62.94 -50.95 26.12
C ASN A 148 64.24 -51.76 26.05
N GLY A 149 64.49 -52.45 24.93
CA GLY A 149 65.59 -53.39 24.77
C GLY A 149 65.50 -54.60 25.70
N THR A 150 66.64 -55.27 25.90
CA THR A 150 66.74 -56.43 26.79
C THR A 150 67.17 -56.00 28.19
N SER A 151 67.00 -56.89 29.17
CA SER A 151 67.45 -56.68 30.56
C SER A 151 68.95 -56.40 30.71
N TRP A 152 69.76 -56.82 29.74
CA TRP A 152 71.21 -56.61 29.70
C TRP A 152 71.66 -55.50 28.73
N ASN A 153 70.82 -55.10 27.77
CA ASN A 153 71.07 -53.96 26.89
C ASN A 153 69.76 -53.27 26.48
N LYS A 154 69.44 -52.18 27.18
CA LYS A 154 68.24 -51.36 26.92
C LYS A 154 68.25 -50.65 25.56
N ASN A 155 69.42 -50.47 24.95
CA ASN A 155 69.58 -49.76 23.68
C ASN A 155 69.67 -50.71 22.47
N LEU A 156 69.58 -52.03 22.67
CA LEU A 156 69.87 -53.05 21.66
C LEU A 156 69.10 -52.83 20.34
N TYR A 157 67.82 -52.46 20.42
CA TYR A 157 66.94 -52.27 19.29
C TYR A 157 66.62 -50.80 18.99
N LYS A 158 67.33 -49.83 19.61
CA LYS A 158 67.03 -48.41 19.43
C LYS A 158 67.03 -47.98 17.95
N LYS A 159 67.99 -48.48 17.16
CA LYS A 159 68.06 -48.21 15.71
C LYS A 159 66.91 -48.84 14.89
N VAL A 160 66.23 -49.86 15.41
CA VAL A 160 65.02 -50.44 14.79
C VAL A 160 63.83 -49.51 15.01
N VAL A 161 63.72 -48.94 16.21
CA VAL A 161 62.63 -48.02 16.60
C VAL A 161 62.79 -46.64 15.97
N ASP A 162 64.03 -46.15 15.83
CA ASP A 162 64.34 -44.88 15.18
C ASP A 162 64.26 -44.94 13.63
N ALA A 163 64.06 -46.12 13.03
CA ALA A 163 64.07 -46.31 11.59
C ALA A 163 62.76 -45.86 10.92
N THR A 164 62.87 -44.96 9.93
CA THR A 164 61.73 -44.47 9.13
C THR A 164 61.45 -45.31 7.87
N ASP A 165 62.22 -46.36 7.65
CA ASP A 165 62.12 -47.27 6.50
C ASP A 165 62.24 -48.73 6.97
N TYR A 166 61.39 -49.60 6.42
CA TYR A 166 61.30 -50.99 6.87
C TYR A 166 62.51 -51.85 6.46
N LYS A 167 63.22 -51.49 5.38
CA LYS A 167 64.45 -52.18 4.99
C LYS A 167 65.57 -51.84 5.97
N VAL A 168 65.65 -50.59 6.41
CA VAL A 168 66.55 -50.18 7.50
C VAL A 168 66.19 -50.92 8.79
N ALA A 169 64.93 -50.88 9.22
CA ALA A 169 64.49 -51.53 10.46
C ALA A 169 64.76 -53.06 10.47
N ALA A 170 64.48 -53.76 9.36
CA ALA A 170 64.75 -55.19 9.23
C ALA A 170 66.26 -55.53 9.27
N ASN A 171 67.10 -54.69 8.65
CA ASN A 171 68.56 -54.87 8.72
C ASN A 171 69.11 -54.59 10.12
N GLU A 172 68.60 -53.59 10.83
CA GLU A 172 69.00 -53.31 12.21
C GLU A 172 68.51 -54.40 13.19
N LEU A 173 67.35 -55.04 12.95
CA LEU A 173 66.93 -56.24 13.71
C LEU A 173 67.92 -57.39 13.56
N GLN A 174 68.42 -57.64 12.34
CA GLN A 174 69.44 -58.66 12.10
C GLN A 174 70.78 -58.31 12.74
N LYS A 175 71.25 -57.05 12.64
CA LYS A 175 72.48 -56.59 13.32
C LYS A 175 72.38 -56.65 14.84
N ALA A 176 71.20 -56.39 15.39
CA ALA A 176 70.92 -56.50 16.83
C ALA A 176 70.83 -57.97 17.31
N GLY A 177 70.89 -58.95 16.41
CA GLY A 177 70.86 -60.37 16.74
C GLY A 177 69.48 -60.88 17.17
N TYR A 178 68.40 -60.27 16.68
CA TYR A 178 67.02 -60.64 17.06
C TYR A 178 66.69 -62.12 16.77
N ALA A 179 67.19 -62.65 15.66
CA ALA A 179 67.05 -64.05 15.26
C ALA A 179 68.41 -64.63 14.82
N THR A 180 68.57 -65.94 14.95
CA THR A 180 69.81 -66.66 14.57
C THR A 180 69.96 -66.92 13.08
N SER A 181 68.90 -66.70 12.29
CA SER A 181 68.93 -66.89 10.83
C SER A 181 69.76 -65.81 10.13
N PRO A 182 70.74 -66.16 9.26
CA PRO A 182 71.53 -65.19 8.50
C PRO A 182 70.71 -64.45 7.42
N THR A 183 69.47 -64.87 7.16
CA THR A 183 68.57 -64.28 6.14
C THR A 183 67.30 -63.67 6.75
N TYR A 184 67.30 -63.34 8.05
CA TYR A 184 66.13 -62.80 8.74
C TYR A 184 65.63 -61.47 8.17
N ALA A 185 66.53 -60.51 7.95
CA ALA A 185 66.17 -59.20 7.36
C ALA A 185 65.55 -59.36 5.96
N ALA A 186 66.17 -60.18 5.11
CA ALA A 186 65.66 -60.49 3.77
C ALA A 186 64.28 -61.17 3.81
N SER A 187 64.04 -62.03 4.81
CA SER A 187 62.75 -62.69 5.01
C SER A 187 61.66 -61.70 5.42
N LEU A 188 61.96 -60.76 6.33
CA LEU A 188 61.03 -59.69 6.71
C LEU A 188 60.72 -58.75 5.53
N ILE A 189 61.74 -58.26 4.84
CA ILE A 189 61.59 -57.40 3.65
C ILE A 189 60.70 -58.08 2.60
N ARG A 190 60.96 -59.35 2.28
CA ARG A 190 60.14 -60.12 1.33
C ARG A 190 58.69 -60.25 1.77
N VAL A 191 58.39 -60.46 3.06
CA VAL A 191 57.01 -60.50 3.56
C VAL A 191 56.35 -59.13 3.45
N ILE A 192 57.06 -58.05 3.77
CA ILE A 192 56.55 -56.67 3.66
C ILE A 192 56.23 -56.32 2.21
N GLU A 193 57.09 -56.69 1.26
CA GLU A 193 56.90 -56.40 -0.17
C GLU A 193 55.82 -57.30 -0.80
N THR A 194 55.79 -58.59 -0.46
CA THR A 194 54.82 -59.56 -1.02
C THR A 194 53.38 -59.23 -0.64
N TYR A 195 53.15 -58.77 0.60
CA TYR A 195 51.81 -58.45 1.13
C TYR A 195 51.53 -56.94 1.18
N ASP A 196 52.42 -56.12 0.61
CA ASP A 196 52.35 -54.66 0.62
C ASP A 196 52.07 -54.11 2.05
N LEU A 197 52.85 -54.55 3.03
CA LEU A 197 52.62 -54.18 4.43
C LEU A 197 53.09 -52.74 4.73
N ALA A 198 53.96 -52.18 3.90
CA ALA A 198 54.45 -50.80 4.02
C ALA A 198 53.31 -49.77 3.96
N LYS A 199 52.16 -50.08 3.33
CA LYS A 199 50.97 -49.20 3.35
C LYS A 199 50.43 -48.94 4.76
N TYR A 200 50.66 -49.85 5.70
CA TYR A 200 50.23 -49.69 7.09
C TYR A 200 51.17 -48.76 7.90
N ASP A 201 52.38 -48.45 7.40
CA ASP A 201 53.27 -47.47 8.04
C ASP A 201 52.76 -46.03 7.90
N VAL A 202 51.78 -45.78 7.02
CA VAL A 202 51.13 -44.48 6.86
C VAL A 202 50.01 -44.33 7.88
N LEU A 203 50.28 -43.58 8.95
CA LEU A 203 49.29 -43.22 9.96
C LEU A 203 48.38 -42.08 9.48
N TYR A 204 47.07 -42.25 9.71
CA TYR A 204 46.03 -41.28 9.35
C TYR A 204 45.30 -40.75 10.59
N ASP A 205 44.91 -39.48 10.54
CA ASP A 205 44.15 -38.80 11.57
C ASP A 205 42.65 -39.15 11.47
N LYS A 206 41.98 -39.31 12.62
CA LYS A 206 40.52 -39.43 12.70
C LYS A 206 39.86 -38.05 12.71
N ILE A 207 38.71 -37.92 12.06
CA ILE A 207 37.81 -36.77 12.25
C ILE A 207 37.11 -36.96 13.59
N LEU A 208 37.27 -36.01 14.50
CA LEU A 208 36.72 -36.03 15.86
C LEU A 208 35.31 -35.45 15.91
N THR A 209 35.09 -34.38 15.16
CA THR A 209 33.78 -33.72 15.01
C THR A 209 33.66 -33.18 13.59
N GLN A 210 32.49 -33.26 12.97
CA GLN A 210 32.18 -32.57 11.72
C GLN A 210 30.75 -32.04 11.76
N LYS A 211 30.52 -30.82 11.28
CA LYS A 211 29.19 -30.21 11.17
C LYS A 211 29.09 -29.30 9.95
N SER A 212 27.88 -29.11 9.45
CA SER A 212 27.59 -28.07 8.46
C SER A 212 27.79 -26.69 9.07
N THR A 213 28.21 -25.72 8.26
CA THR A 213 28.32 -24.32 8.67
C THR A 213 28.01 -23.42 7.48
N SER A 214 27.56 -22.21 7.73
CA SER A 214 27.39 -21.17 6.72
C SER A 214 28.04 -19.90 7.25
N GLY A 215 28.94 -19.32 6.46
CA GLY A 215 29.70 -18.14 6.86
C GLY A 215 30.63 -17.67 5.75
N LYS A 216 31.15 -16.45 5.90
CA LYS A 216 32.15 -15.86 5.01
C LYS A 216 33.53 -15.91 5.66
N ALA A 217 34.56 -16.07 4.86
CA ALA A 217 35.94 -15.87 5.29
C ALA A 217 36.80 -15.30 4.15
N THR A 218 37.97 -14.77 4.50
CA THR A 218 39.03 -14.42 3.54
C THR A 218 40.27 -15.24 3.86
N VAL A 219 40.99 -15.71 2.85
CA VAL A 219 42.26 -16.45 3.07
C VAL A 219 43.40 -15.47 3.30
N THR A 220 43.71 -15.18 4.57
CA THR A 220 44.66 -14.14 4.99
C THR A 220 46.04 -14.67 5.38
N SER A 221 46.15 -15.93 5.78
CA SER A 221 47.42 -16.55 6.22
C SER A 221 47.74 -17.86 5.46
N PRO A 222 47.78 -17.85 4.11
CA PRO A 222 47.88 -19.07 3.31
C PRO A 222 49.22 -19.80 3.40
N THR A 223 50.31 -19.14 3.78
CA THR A 223 51.66 -19.69 3.74
C THR A 223 51.79 -20.94 4.62
N GLY A 224 52.36 -22.02 4.07
CA GLY A 224 52.49 -23.31 4.74
C GLY A 224 51.21 -24.16 4.78
N ASN A 225 50.07 -23.66 4.27
CA ASN A 225 48.79 -24.36 4.28
C ASN A 225 48.42 -24.90 2.89
N GLY A 226 47.78 -26.07 2.85
CA GLY A 226 47.23 -26.69 1.64
C GLY A 226 45.69 -26.73 1.66
N VAL A 227 45.12 -26.88 0.47
CA VAL A 227 43.72 -27.20 0.23
C VAL A 227 43.62 -28.67 -0.18
N TRP A 228 42.69 -29.39 0.43
CA TRP A 228 42.64 -30.86 0.41
C TRP A 228 41.23 -31.39 0.15
N THR A 229 41.09 -32.62 -0.37
CA THR A 229 39.76 -33.23 -0.61
C THR A 229 39.02 -33.61 0.68
N LEU A 230 39.78 -33.86 1.75
CA LEU A 230 39.35 -34.12 3.13
C LEU A 230 40.25 -33.31 4.08
N PRO A 231 39.96 -33.17 5.38
CA PRO A 231 40.90 -32.58 6.33
C PRO A 231 42.29 -33.24 6.25
N TYR A 232 43.35 -32.44 6.43
CA TYR A 232 44.73 -32.91 6.23
C TYR A 232 45.04 -34.15 7.09
N LYS A 233 45.78 -35.10 6.50
CA LYS A 233 46.12 -36.42 7.07
C LYS A 233 44.95 -37.38 7.37
N VAL A 234 43.72 -37.10 6.96
CA VAL A 234 42.62 -38.10 6.99
C VAL A 234 42.82 -39.18 5.91
N LYS A 235 42.40 -40.42 6.16
CA LYS A 235 42.51 -41.54 5.20
C LYS A 235 41.78 -41.22 3.90
N GLY A 236 42.46 -41.34 2.75
CA GLY A 236 41.93 -41.00 1.42
C GLY A 236 42.07 -39.52 1.03
N VAL A 237 42.72 -38.69 1.84
CA VAL A 237 42.98 -37.28 1.49
C VAL A 237 43.89 -37.15 0.25
N GLN A 238 43.54 -36.23 -0.64
CA GLN A 238 44.34 -35.84 -1.81
C GLN A 238 44.59 -34.33 -1.78
N SER A 239 45.74 -33.89 -2.30
CA SER A 239 46.06 -32.47 -2.47
C SER A 239 45.24 -31.88 -3.62
N VAL A 240 44.60 -30.73 -3.38
CA VAL A 240 43.86 -29.97 -4.42
C VAL A 240 44.72 -28.82 -4.93
N SER A 241 45.28 -28.02 -4.03
CA SER A 241 46.16 -26.88 -4.35
C SER A 241 46.82 -26.32 -3.08
N PRO A 242 47.88 -25.49 -3.19
CA PRO A 242 48.32 -24.64 -2.08
C PRO A 242 47.24 -23.62 -1.67
N ALA A 243 47.12 -23.29 -0.39
CA ALA A 243 46.16 -22.26 0.05
C ALA A 243 46.48 -20.87 -0.52
N SER A 244 47.73 -20.62 -0.93
CA SER A 244 48.16 -19.38 -1.59
C SER A 244 47.46 -19.11 -2.93
N THR A 245 46.94 -20.14 -3.60
CA THR A 245 46.05 -20.01 -4.77
C THR A 245 44.81 -19.15 -4.48
N TYR A 246 44.42 -19.05 -3.20
CA TYR A 246 43.25 -18.29 -2.73
C TYR A 246 43.63 -17.08 -1.87
N ALA A 247 44.91 -16.70 -1.78
CA ALA A 247 45.38 -15.57 -0.99
C ALA A 247 44.56 -14.29 -1.25
N ASN A 248 44.12 -13.63 -0.17
CA ASN A 248 43.29 -12.43 -0.18
C ASN A 248 41.93 -12.56 -0.91
N LYS A 249 41.48 -13.79 -1.22
CA LYS A 249 40.17 -14.03 -1.83
C LYS A 249 39.12 -14.36 -0.77
N ASP A 250 37.92 -13.86 -1.00
CA ASP A 250 36.74 -14.18 -0.22
C ASP A 250 36.16 -15.54 -0.61
N ILE A 251 35.74 -16.30 0.39
CA ILE A 251 35.26 -17.68 0.29
C ILE A 251 34.01 -17.89 1.14
N ASP A 252 33.18 -18.84 0.74
CA ASP A 252 31.99 -19.27 1.45
C ASP A 252 32.25 -20.59 2.19
N LEU A 253 32.09 -20.60 3.51
CA LEU A 253 32.27 -21.78 4.35
C LEU A 253 31.01 -22.68 4.29
N VAL A 254 31.21 -24.00 4.23
CA VAL A 254 30.14 -25.00 4.04
C VAL A 254 30.13 -26.08 5.13
N SER A 255 31.30 -26.50 5.59
CA SER A 255 31.44 -27.46 6.69
C SER A 255 32.69 -27.16 7.50
N VAL A 256 32.69 -27.55 8.77
CA VAL A 256 33.83 -27.47 9.67
C VAL A 256 34.06 -28.83 10.32
N ALA A 257 35.32 -29.26 10.37
CA ALA A 257 35.73 -30.54 10.91
C ALA A 257 37.00 -30.37 11.77
N THR A 258 37.12 -31.16 12.83
CA THR A 258 38.27 -31.12 13.75
C THR A 258 38.99 -32.46 13.74
N THR A 259 40.31 -32.43 13.63
CA THR A 259 41.20 -33.60 13.81
C THR A 259 42.16 -33.33 14.97
N LYS A 260 43.03 -34.29 15.31
CA LYS A 260 44.10 -34.07 16.31
C LYS A 260 45.12 -32.97 15.93
N ARG A 261 45.11 -32.46 14.68
CA ARG A 261 46.02 -31.40 14.20
C ARG A 261 45.41 -29.99 14.22
N GLY A 262 44.07 -29.89 14.22
CA GLY A 262 43.39 -28.61 14.16
C GLY A 262 41.99 -28.68 13.55
N THR A 263 41.45 -27.49 13.29
CA THR A 263 40.11 -27.30 12.72
C THR A 263 40.23 -26.91 11.25
N TYR A 264 39.60 -27.68 10.38
CA TYR A 264 39.59 -27.49 8.93
C TYR A 264 38.19 -27.05 8.48
N TYR A 265 38.15 -26.16 7.50
CA TYR A 265 36.91 -25.65 6.92
C TYR A 265 36.82 -26.03 5.45
N GLN A 266 35.70 -26.65 5.07
CA GLN A 266 35.33 -26.85 3.67
C GLN A 266 34.78 -25.55 3.11
N PHE A 267 35.28 -25.11 1.95
CA PHE A 267 34.86 -23.84 1.35
C PHE A 267 34.47 -23.96 -0.13
N LYS A 268 33.68 -22.98 -0.57
CA LYS A 268 33.38 -22.67 -1.96
C LYS A 268 34.12 -21.40 -2.39
N TYR A 269 34.51 -21.37 -3.66
CA TYR A 269 34.97 -20.17 -4.36
C TYR A 269 34.24 -20.10 -5.70
N ASN A 270 33.70 -18.93 -6.04
CA ASN A 270 32.80 -18.73 -7.19
C ASN A 270 31.67 -19.79 -7.28
N GLY A 271 31.01 -20.06 -6.14
CA GLY A 271 29.91 -21.03 -6.01
C GLY A 271 30.30 -22.52 -5.98
N LYS A 272 31.48 -22.88 -6.50
CA LYS A 272 31.97 -24.27 -6.58
C LYS A 272 32.70 -24.67 -5.29
N VAL A 273 32.41 -25.86 -4.75
CA VAL A 273 33.16 -26.44 -3.62
C VAL A 273 34.58 -26.76 -4.09
N ILE A 274 35.58 -26.28 -3.36
CA ILE A 274 37.00 -26.46 -3.69
C ILE A 274 37.62 -27.59 -2.86
N GLY A 275 37.46 -27.52 -1.54
CA GLY A 275 38.10 -28.45 -0.62
C GLY A 275 38.16 -27.91 0.81
N TRP A 276 39.00 -28.55 1.62
CA TRP A 276 39.24 -28.25 3.04
C TRP A 276 40.57 -27.51 3.21
N VAL A 277 40.56 -26.45 4.01
CA VAL A 277 41.75 -25.67 4.41
C VAL A 277 41.81 -25.52 5.93
N ASP A 278 42.99 -25.41 6.52
CA ASP A 278 43.15 -25.16 7.96
C ASP A 278 42.57 -23.78 8.31
N GLY A 279 41.76 -23.70 9.38
CA GLY A 279 41.16 -22.45 9.85
C GLY A 279 42.19 -21.37 10.21
N LYS A 280 43.44 -21.74 10.53
CA LYS A 280 44.55 -20.79 10.75
C LYS A 280 44.91 -19.98 9.50
N ALA A 281 44.58 -20.48 8.31
CA ALA A 281 44.78 -19.74 7.06
C ALA A 281 43.72 -18.66 6.81
N LEU A 282 42.65 -18.62 7.61
CA LEU A 282 41.43 -17.86 7.36
C LEU A 282 41.19 -16.75 8.39
N THR A 283 40.74 -15.59 7.91
CA THR A 283 39.97 -14.65 8.72
C THR A 283 38.50 -14.96 8.51
N ILE A 284 37.85 -15.54 9.53
CA ILE A 284 36.42 -15.91 9.50
C ILE A 284 35.59 -14.75 10.06
N TYR A 285 34.55 -14.36 9.33
CA TYR A 285 33.67 -13.26 9.70
C TYR A 285 32.49 -13.74 10.54
N ASP A 286 32.08 -12.93 11.50
CA ASP A 286 30.94 -13.19 12.36
C ASP A 286 29.62 -12.83 11.65
N SER A 287 28.59 -13.67 11.86
CA SER A 287 27.21 -13.35 11.51
C SER A 287 26.65 -12.27 12.44
N VAL A 288 25.70 -11.49 11.93
CA VAL A 288 24.91 -10.55 12.71
C VAL A 288 23.70 -11.29 13.28
N ASN A 289 23.62 -11.41 14.61
CA ASN A 289 22.54 -12.11 15.33
C ASN A 289 21.21 -11.33 15.21
N TYR A 290 21.29 -10.01 15.36
CA TYR A 290 20.21 -9.05 15.10
C TYR A 290 20.81 -7.69 14.75
N ASP A 291 20.04 -6.87 14.05
CA ASP A 291 20.27 -5.44 13.83
C ASP A 291 18.90 -4.74 13.88
N LYS A 292 18.73 -3.83 14.85
CA LYS A 292 17.46 -3.14 15.13
C LYS A 292 17.68 -1.64 15.26
N VAL A 293 16.64 -0.85 15.00
CA VAL A 293 16.63 0.57 15.35
C VAL A 293 16.75 0.71 16.86
N ASN A 294 17.70 1.53 17.32
CA ASN A 294 17.87 1.90 18.72
C ASN A 294 18.39 3.34 18.76
N VAL A 295 17.46 4.29 18.78
CA VAL A 295 17.79 5.72 18.80
C VAL A 295 18.08 6.12 20.24
N GLY A 296 19.14 6.89 20.49
CA GLY A 296 19.53 7.27 21.85
C GLY A 296 20.61 8.35 21.86
N ARG A 297 21.04 8.74 23.06
CA ARG A 297 22.30 9.48 23.25
C ARG A 297 23.29 8.63 24.01
N ALA A 298 24.55 8.76 23.64
CA ALA A 298 25.67 8.25 24.42
C ALA A 298 26.83 9.23 24.36
N LYS A 299 27.79 9.08 25.28
CA LYS A 299 29.09 9.73 25.23
C LYS A 299 30.16 8.70 24.89
N ILE A 300 31.08 9.03 23.98
CA ILE A 300 32.25 8.17 23.70
C ILE A 300 33.27 8.42 24.81
N THR A 301 33.25 7.60 25.86
CA THR A 301 33.92 7.95 27.13
C THR A 301 35.39 7.61 27.19
N SER A 302 35.83 6.50 26.57
CA SER A 302 37.21 6.24 26.09
C SER A 302 37.42 4.73 25.95
N ALA A 303 37.97 4.27 24.83
CA ALA A 303 38.47 2.90 24.73
C ALA A 303 39.62 2.83 23.71
N PRO A 304 40.89 2.94 24.15
CA PRO A 304 42.05 2.65 23.29
C PRO A 304 41.88 1.29 22.60
N GLY A 305 42.22 1.22 21.31
CA GLY A 305 42.06 0.00 20.50
C GLY A 305 40.65 -0.24 19.91
N ASN A 306 39.67 0.64 20.13
CA ASN A 306 38.37 0.53 19.45
C ASN A 306 38.32 1.40 18.18
N GLY A 307 38.14 0.74 17.03
CA GLY A 307 37.84 1.39 15.76
C GLY A 307 36.35 1.65 15.57
N ILE A 308 36.03 2.63 14.73
CA ILE A 308 34.71 2.87 14.14
C ILE A 308 34.74 2.29 12.72
N TRP A 309 33.67 1.58 12.36
CA TRP A 309 33.63 0.73 11.15
C TRP A 309 32.36 0.98 10.34
N SER A 310 32.37 0.68 9.03
CA SER A 310 31.17 0.81 8.18
C SER A 310 30.07 -0.22 8.50
N LYS A 311 30.43 -1.31 9.19
CA LYS A 311 29.55 -2.38 9.68
C LYS A 311 30.00 -2.81 11.10
N PRO A 312 29.21 -3.57 11.88
CA PRO A 312 29.66 -4.12 13.16
C PRO A 312 31.00 -4.86 13.06
N TYR A 313 31.75 -4.89 14.16
CA TYR A 313 33.10 -5.46 14.15
C TYR A 313 33.10 -6.94 13.75
N ASN A 314 34.11 -7.31 12.97
CA ASN A 314 34.29 -8.62 12.35
C ASN A 314 33.17 -9.14 11.41
N VAL A 315 32.27 -8.27 10.93
CA VAL A 315 31.34 -8.60 9.84
C VAL A 315 32.02 -8.54 8.46
N TYR A 316 31.53 -9.34 7.51
CA TYR A 316 32.03 -9.41 6.12
C TYR A 316 31.87 -8.07 5.36
N GLY A 317 32.91 -7.70 4.62
CA GLY A 317 32.97 -6.43 3.87
C GLY A 317 32.75 -5.21 4.78
N ARG A 318 33.33 -5.22 5.99
CA ARG A 318 33.47 -4.01 6.82
C ARG A 318 34.69 -3.22 6.37
N GLU A 319 34.62 -1.91 6.50
CA GLU A 319 35.72 -0.99 6.23
C GLU A 319 36.03 -0.21 7.51
N PHE A 320 37.30 0.13 7.72
CA PHE A 320 37.71 0.99 8.83
C PHE A 320 37.41 2.46 8.49
N VAL A 321 36.72 3.17 9.38
CA VAL A 321 36.37 4.58 9.19
C VAL A 321 37.37 5.49 9.90
N THR A 322 37.51 5.33 11.22
CA THR A 322 38.52 6.02 12.04
C THR A 322 38.63 5.37 13.43
N ASN A 323 39.58 5.80 14.26
CA ASN A 323 39.64 5.40 15.66
C ASN A 323 38.55 6.10 16.49
N ALA A 324 38.00 5.41 17.50
CA ALA A 324 37.02 6.01 18.42
C ALA A 324 37.57 7.24 19.18
N THR A 325 38.90 7.32 19.35
CA THR A 325 39.59 8.46 19.96
C THR A 325 39.39 9.78 19.20
N THR A 326 39.10 9.74 17.89
CA THR A 326 38.77 10.94 17.08
C THR A 326 37.55 11.70 17.62
N TYR A 327 36.63 11.00 18.28
CA TYR A 327 35.40 11.56 18.85
C TYR A 327 35.35 11.38 20.38
N ALA A 328 36.50 11.21 21.04
CA ALA A 328 36.57 11.04 22.49
C ALA A 328 35.89 12.21 23.24
N GLN A 329 35.18 11.87 24.32
CA GLN A 329 34.33 12.75 25.12
C GLN A 329 33.15 13.41 24.37
N GLN A 330 32.96 13.18 23.07
CA GLN A 330 31.82 13.73 22.35
C GLN A 330 30.54 12.96 22.66
N GLU A 331 29.44 13.70 22.70
CA GLU A 331 28.10 13.12 22.70
C GLU A 331 27.69 12.76 21.27
N ILE A 332 27.04 11.61 21.13
CA ILE A 332 26.64 11.03 19.84
C ILE A 332 25.17 10.63 19.88
N LYS A 333 24.51 10.73 18.72
CA LYS A 333 23.16 10.17 18.52
C LYS A 333 23.29 8.72 18.06
N LEU A 334 22.84 7.78 18.88
CA LEU A 334 22.70 6.39 18.47
C LEU A 334 21.52 6.26 17.49
N LEU A 335 21.61 5.33 16.56
CA LEU A 335 20.65 5.08 15.49
C LEU A 335 20.16 3.62 15.48
N ARG A 336 21.10 2.68 15.61
CA ARG A 336 20.87 1.23 15.52
C ARG A 336 21.73 0.48 16.52
N GLU A 337 21.27 -0.70 16.90
CA GLU A 337 21.99 -1.67 17.74
C GLU A 337 22.06 -3.00 17.02
N ALA A 338 23.27 -3.55 16.89
CA ALA A 338 23.49 -4.86 16.30
C ALA A 338 24.39 -5.72 17.19
N GLN A 339 24.18 -7.03 17.17
CA GLN A 339 24.98 -7.99 17.94
C GLN A 339 25.64 -9.00 17.01
N THR A 340 26.90 -9.31 17.29
CA THR A 340 27.65 -10.42 16.67
C THR A 340 28.18 -11.35 17.77
N ALA A 341 28.85 -12.44 17.41
CA ALA A 341 29.53 -13.32 18.37
C ALA A 341 30.64 -12.61 19.21
N LYS A 342 31.05 -11.38 18.86
CA LYS A 342 32.09 -10.62 19.57
C LYS A 342 31.56 -9.54 20.52
N GLY A 343 30.27 -9.18 20.42
CA GLY A 343 29.68 -8.14 21.26
C GLY A 343 28.49 -7.43 20.63
N THR A 344 28.08 -6.33 21.27
CA THR A 344 27.04 -5.42 20.78
C THR A 344 27.69 -4.13 20.27
N TYR A 345 27.23 -3.64 19.13
CA TYR A 345 27.72 -2.46 18.44
C TYR A 345 26.57 -1.51 18.18
N TYR A 346 26.83 -0.20 18.25
CA TYR A 346 25.86 0.83 17.92
C TYR A 346 26.28 1.58 16.66
N GLN A 347 25.34 1.79 15.75
CA GLN A 347 25.49 2.78 14.70
C GLN A 347 25.17 4.16 15.28
N PHE A 348 25.98 5.16 14.94
CA PHE A 348 25.77 6.53 15.44
C PHE A 348 25.98 7.62 14.40
N SER A 349 25.45 8.81 14.69
CA SER A 349 25.67 10.04 13.96
C SER A 349 26.15 11.18 14.85
N ILE A 350 26.83 12.13 14.22
CA ILE A 350 27.22 13.43 14.77
C ILE A 350 26.73 14.48 13.76
N ASN A 351 26.08 15.55 14.24
CA ASN A 351 25.49 16.59 13.39
C ASN A 351 24.59 16.01 12.26
N ASN A 352 23.78 15.00 12.60
CA ASN A 352 22.92 14.21 11.70
C ASN A 352 23.65 13.42 10.58
N LYS A 353 24.98 13.46 10.49
CA LYS A 353 25.75 12.61 9.58
C LYS A 353 26.10 11.28 10.26
N THR A 354 25.66 10.16 9.69
CA THR A 354 26.07 8.82 10.13
C THR A 354 27.57 8.65 10.00
N ILE A 355 28.23 8.26 11.09
CA ILE A 355 29.70 8.10 11.14
C ILE A 355 30.09 6.64 10.96
N GLY A 356 29.40 5.72 11.66
CA GLY A 356 29.67 4.29 11.57
C GLY A 356 29.19 3.52 12.79
N TRP A 357 29.74 2.32 12.95
CA TRP A 357 29.49 1.40 14.05
C TRP A 357 30.64 1.41 15.05
N ILE A 358 30.32 1.47 16.34
CA ILE A 358 31.26 1.44 17.46
C ILE A 358 30.83 0.39 18.49
N ASP A 359 31.78 -0.22 19.19
CA ASP A 359 31.52 -1.19 20.26
C ASP A 359 30.81 -0.52 21.45
N LYS A 360 29.78 -1.19 22.01
CA LYS A 360 29.04 -0.73 23.19
C LYS A 360 29.97 -0.36 24.36
N ARG A 361 31.10 -1.06 24.53
CA ARG A 361 32.06 -0.84 25.63
C ARG A 361 32.80 0.49 25.53
N ALA A 362 32.81 1.13 24.36
CA ALA A 362 33.38 2.46 24.18
C ALA A 362 32.39 3.60 24.52
N LEU A 363 31.15 3.27 24.92
CA LEU A 363 30.05 4.19 25.12
C LEU A 363 29.52 4.20 26.56
N THR A 364 29.24 5.39 27.07
CA THR A 364 28.34 5.60 28.20
C THR A 364 27.00 6.05 27.66
N ILE A 365 26.01 5.15 27.67
CA ILE A 365 24.64 5.41 27.17
C ILE A 365 23.87 6.22 28.23
N TYR A 366 23.21 7.30 27.83
CA TYR A 366 22.40 8.10 28.75
C TYR A 366 21.00 7.48 28.98
N PRO A 367 20.41 7.66 30.17
CA PRO A 367 19.12 7.04 30.52
C PRO A 367 17.90 7.79 30.00
N TYR A 368 18.09 8.95 29.36
CA TYR A 368 17.04 9.85 28.89
C TYR A 368 16.81 9.74 27.39
N ASP A 369 15.57 10.00 27.00
CA ASP A 369 15.13 10.06 25.60
C ASP A 369 15.72 11.28 24.87
N SER A 370 15.47 11.36 23.57
CA SER A 370 15.78 12.52 22.73
C SER A 370 14.66 12.75 21.73
N VAL A 371 14.48 14.01 21.35
CA VAL A 371 13.54 14.39 20.29
C VAL A 371 14.00 13.75 18.97
N ILE A 372 13.20 12.82 18.45
CA ILE A 372 13.34 12.22 17.12
C ILE A 372 12.84 13.22 16.08
N SER A 373 11.67 13.80 16.33
CA SER A 373 11.06 14.87 15.53
C SER A 373 10.26 15.83 16.43
N SER A 374 10.21 17.10 16.06
CA SER A 374 9.32 18.14 16.62
C SER A 374 8.61 18.85 15.47
N LYS A 375 7.35 19.20 15.67
CA LYS A 375 6.56 19.99 14.72
C LYS A 375 5.56 20.87 15.46
N ALA A 376 5.61 22.17 15.21
CA ALA A 376 4.54 23.09 15.60
C ALA A 376 3.25 22.77 14.84
N VAL A 377 2.11 22.76 15.55
CA VAL A 377 0.79 22.43 15.01
C VAL A 377 -0.26 23.36 15.62
N ASN A 378 -1.44 23.42 15.02
CA ASN A 378 -2.62 24.06 15.59
C ASN A 378 -3.77 23.05 15.47
N LEU A 379 -3.94 22.22 16.49
CA LEU A 379 -4.95 21.17 16.53
C LEU A 379 -5.79 21.30 17.80
N ASP A 380 -7.05 20.92 17.71
CA ASP A 380 -7.94 20.78 18.85
C ASP A 380 -8.23 19.29 19.08
N GLY A 381 -8.51 18.90 20.32
CA GLY A 381 -8.90 17.53 20.66
C GLY A 381 -9.53 17.46 22.05
N GLN A 382 -9.78 16.24 22.52
CA GLN A 382 -10.34 15.96 23.83
C GLN A 382 -9.62 14.78 24.51
N ILE A 383 -9.38 14.88 25.81
CA ILE A 383 -8.73 13.82 26.60
C ILE A 383 -9.74 12.69 26.87
N THR A 384 -9.80 11.71 25.97
CA THR A 384 -10.76 10.60 26.04
C THR A 384 -10.20 9.33 26.67
N ASN A 385 -8.88 9.12 26.66
CA ASN A 385 -8.23 7.91 27.20
C ASN A 385 -7.19 8.26 28.30
N PRO A 386 -7.58 8.93 29.40
CA PRO A 386 -6.65 9.46 30.38
C PRO A 386 -5.96 8.41 31.27
N THR A 387 -6.55 7.21 31.42
CA THR A 387 -6.07 6.20 32.37
C THR A 387 -4.66 5.72 32.06
N GLY A 388 -3.77 5.74 33.05
CA GLY A 388 -2.37 5.35 32.92
C GLY A 388 -1.44 6.41 32.32
N ASN A 389 -1.97 7.58 31.92
CA ASN A 389 -1.19 8.64 31.28
C ASN A 389 -0.89 9.80 32.24
N GLY A 390 0.40 10.12 32.37
CA GLY A 390 0.87 11.34 33.05
C GLY A 390 0.93 12.54 32.09
N ILE A 391 0.79 13.73 32.67
CA ILE A 391 1.10 15.02 32.04
C ILE A 391 2.44 15.50 32.58
N TRP A 392 3.33 15.94 31.71
CA TRP A 392 4.75 16.15 32.00
C TRP A 392 5.25 17.55 31.60
N THR A 393 6.31 18.05 32.22
CA THR A 393 6.89 19.38 31.89
C THR A 393 7.58 19.43 30.52
N LYS A 394 8.04 18.29 30.02
CA LYS A 394 8.49 18.02 28.64
C LYS A 394 7.93 16.66 28.22
N ALA A 395 8.09 16.23 26.96
CA ALA A 395 7.79 14.86 26.58
C ALA A 395 8.44 13.83 27.54
N TYR A 396 7.75 12.71 27.77
CA TYR A 396 8.11 11.72 28.78
C TYR A 396 9.55 11.21 28.58
N LYS A 397 10.27 11.00 29.70
CA LYS A 397 11.68 10.57 29.76
C LYS A 397 12.73 11.45 29.07
N LEU A 398 12.39 12.63 28.55
CA LEU A 398 13.43 13.62 28.20
C LEU A 398 14.20 14.08 29.45
N GLU A 399 15.40 14.60 29.23
CA GLU A 399 16.29 15.07 30.29
C GLU A 399 15.66 16.25 31.07
N GLY A 400 15.57 16.10 32.39
CA GLY A 400 14.90 17.06 33.28
C GLY A 400 13.37 17.05 33.22
N THR A 401 12.72 16.03 32.62
CA THR A 401 11.25 15.89 32.66
C THR A 401 10.76 15.59 34.08
N THR A 402 9.74 16.31 34.51
CA THR A 402 9.03 16.14 35.79
C THR A 402 7.53 15.96 35.58
N SER A 403 6.86 15.26 36.50
CA SER A 403 5.40 15.07 36.44
C SER A 403 4.69 16.36 36.85
N VAL A 404 3.67 16.75 36.08
CA VAL A 404 2.79 17.89 36.37
C VAL A 404 1.49 17.40 37.01
N ALA A 405 0.86 16.39 36.42
CA ALA A 405 -0.45 15.88 36.82
C ALA A 405 -0.72 14.48 36.26
N GLN A 406 -1.78 13.82 36.74
CA GLN A 406 -2.38 12.66 36.06
C GLN A 406 -3.42 13.14 35.05
N ALA A 407 -3.45 12.56 33.85
CA ALA A 407 -4.40 12.97 32.81
C ALA A 407 -5.86 12.74 33.21
N THR A 408 -6.12 11.85 34.18
CA THR A 408 -7.45 11.59 34.74
C THR A 408 -8.07 12.82 35.42
N GLN A 409 -7.27 13.78 35.87
CA GLN A 409 -7.75 15.06 36.42
C GLN A 409 -8.38 15.96 35.34
N TYR A 410 -8.08 15.70 34.06
CA TYR A 410 -8.54 16.47 32.90
C TYR A 410 -9.38 15.60 31.94
N ALA A 411 -9.93 14.49 32.43
CA ALA A 411 -10.77 13.58 31.64
C ALA A 411 -11.95 14.33 30.98
N ASN A 412 -12.18 14.06 29.69
CA ASN A 412 -13.20 14.68 28.86
C ASN A 412 -13.08 16.21 28.70
N GLN A 413 -11.93 16.81 29.04
CA GLN A 413 -11.68 18.23 28.76
C GLN A 413 -11.12 18.43 27.35
N ASP A 414 -11.57 19.51 26.71
CA ASP A 414 -11.13 19.94 25.39
C ASP A 414 -9.76 20.63 25.51
N VAL A 415 -8.83 20.26 24.63
CA VAL A 415 -7.43 20.72 24.62
C VAL A 415 -7.09 21.42 23.30
N LYS A 416 -6.25 22.45 23.38
CA LYS A 416 -5.50 22.96 22.22
C LYS A 416 -4.09 22.41 22.25
N ILE A 417 -3.64 21.90 21.12
CA ILE A 417 -2.32 21.30 20.90
C ILE A 417 -1.49 22.24 20.02
N SER A 418 -0.36 22.71 20.55
CA SER A 418 0.55 23.66 19.89
C SER A 418 1.78 23.01 19.25
N GLU A 419 2.16 21.83 19.74
CA GLU A 419 3.36 21.11 19.28
C GLU A 419 3.16 19.60 19.40
N VAL A 420 3.75 18.85 18.48
CA VAL A 420 3.90 17.40 18.56
C VAL A 420 5.39 17.05 18.56
N VAL A 421 5.79 16.19 19.49
CA VAL A 421 7.16 15.66 19.62
C VAL A 421 7.12 14.14 19.61
N GLU A 422 8.04 13.55 18.86
CA GLU A 422 8.30 12.11 18.87
C GLU A 422 9.60 11.82 19.62
N THR A 423 9.59 10.81 20.48
CA THR A 423 10.74 10.30 21.23
C THR A 423 10.82 8.77 21.08
N GLN A 424 11.81 8.14 21.70
CA GLN A 424 11.94 6.69 21.74
C GLN A 424 10.74 6.00 22.42
N HIS A 425 10.16 6.62 23.45
CA HIS A 425 9.04 6.07 24.20
C HIS A 425 7.66 6.33 23.60
N GLY A 426 7.49 7.37 22.77
CA GLY A 426 6.19 7.67 22.19
C GLY A 426 6.10 9.01 21.48
N THR A 427 4.86 9.39 21.14
CA THR A 427 4.56 10.71 20.57
C THR A 427 3.74 11.48 21.60
N TYR A 428 4.15 12.72 21.88
CA TYR A 428 3.56 13.57 22.90
C TYR A 428 3.05 14.87 22.28
N TYR A 429 1.91 15.34 22.77
CA TYR A 429 1.30 16.61 22.41
C TYR A 429 1.51 17.63 23.54
N ASN A 430 1.95 18.83 23.18
CA ASN A 430 1.98 19.98 24.10
C ASN A 430 0.58 20.57 24.18
N ILE A 431 -0.09 20.37 25.31
CA ILE A 431 -1.50 20.71 25.53
C ILE A 431 -1.69 21.96 26.39
N SER A 432 -2.76 22.67 26.07
CA SER A 432 -3.31 23.78 26.84
C SER A 432 -4.83 23.63 26.98
N ILE A 433 -5.37 24.08 28.12
CA ILE A 433 -6.80 24.06 28.44
C ILE A 433 -7.21 25.46 28.87
N GLY A 434 -8.27 26.01 28.28
CA GLY A 434 -8.73 27.38 28.56
C GLY A 434 -7.66 28.46 28.31
N GLY A 435 -6.72 28.21 27.39
CA GLY A 435 -5.58 29.11 27.11
C GLY A 435 -4.39 28.97 28.07
N ARG A 436 -4.52 28.22 29.17
CA ARG A 436 -3.41 27.93 30.08
C ARG A 436 -2.63 26.70 29.59
N ALA A 437 -1.30 26.82 29.48
CA ALA A 437 -0.43 25.68 29.21
C ALA A 437 -0.50 24.66 30.36
N ILE A 438 -0.68 23.37 30.01
CA ILE A 438 -0.86 22.28 30.96
C ILE A 438 0.36 21.33 30.95
N GLY A 439 0.93 21.06 29.78
CA GLY A 439 2.16 20.26 29.64
C GLY A 439 2.09 19.28 28.49
N TRP A 440 2.93 18.24 28.55
CA TRP A 440 3.04 17.22 27.52
C TRP A 440 2.29 15.95 27.91
N LEU A 441 1.38 15.50 27.05
CA LEU A 441 0.56 14.31 27.22
C LEU A 441 0.75 13.35 26.05
N ASP A 442 0.72 12.04 26.29
CA ASP A 442 0.83 11.02 25.23
C ASP A 442 -0.32 11.17 24.21
N LYS A 443 -0.01 11.07 22.91
CA LYS A 443 -1.01 11.26 21.85
C LYS A 443 -2.21 10.33 21.99
N ASN A 444 -2.02 9.13 22.52
CA ASN A 444 -3.06 8.11 22.59
C ASN A 444 -4.11 8.41 23.68
N ALA A 445 -3.80 9.33 24.60
CA ALA A 445 -4.75 9.85 25.58
C ALA A 445 -5.80 10.80 24.97
N ILE A 446 -5.55 11.31 23.75
CA ILE A 446 -6.30 12.41 23.13
C ILE A 446 -6.96 11.97 21.82
N THR A 447 -8.28 12.14 21.70
CA THR A 447 -8.96 12.07 20.40
C THR A 447 -8.93 13.46 19.77
N LEU A 448 -8.33 13.59 18.58
CA LEU A 448 -8.34 14.84 17.82
C LEU A 448 -9.74 15.16 17.28
N TYR A 449 -10.06 16.45 17.19
CA TYR A 449 -11.25 16.94 16.51
C TYR A 449 -11.01 17.09 15.00
N ASP A 450 -12.06 16.82 14.23
CA ASP A 450 -12.11 17.05 12.80
C ASP A 450 -12.12 18.57 12.54
N GLN A 451 -11.33 19.06 11.58
CA GLN A 451 -11.35 20.46 11.15
C GLN A 451 -12.35 20.62 9.99
N ALA A 452 -13.04 21.76 9.92
CA ALA A 452 -13.98 22.04 8.83
C ALA A 452 -13.22 22.44 7.56
N GLU A 453 -13.49 21.75 6.44
CA GLU A 453 -12.98 22.09 5.11
C GLU A 453 -13.53 23.45 4.65
N TYR A 454 -14.80 23.72 4.96
CA TYR A 454 -15.43 25.03 4.88
C TYR A 454 -16.59 25.12 5.88
N ASN A 455 -16.98 26.36 6.20
CA ASN A 455 -18.18 26.69 6.95
C ASN A 455 -18.76 28.01 6.40
N LYS A 456 -19.79 27.93 5.55
CA LYS A 456 -20.35 29.07 4.81
C LYS A 456 -21.77 29.39 5.24
N ALA A 457 -22.17 30.65 5.16
CA ALA A 457 -23.57 31.04 5.30
C ALA A 457 -24.37 30.60 4.07
N VAL A 458 -25.63 30.19 4.27
CA VAL A 458 -26.58 29.86 3.21
C VAL A 458 -27.97 30.36 3.62
N THR A 459 -28.87 30.51 2.65
CA THR A 459 -30.29 30.80 2.88
C THR A 459 -31.08 29.73 2.16
N LEU A 460 -31.46 28.68 2.88
CA LEU A 460 -32.26 27.57 2.33
C LEU A 460 -33.34 27.20 3.34
N ASP A 461 -34.46 26.66 2.87
CA ASP A 461 -35.51 26.11 3.73
C ASP A 461 -35.68 24.62 3.45
N GLY A 462 -36.20 23.87 4.43
CA GLY A 462 -36.47 22.44 4.28
C GLY A 462 -37.26 21.86 5.45
N THR A 463 -37.44 20.53 5.44
CA THR A 463 -38.05 19.77 6.53
C THR A 463 -37.09 18.71 7.05
N ILE A 464 -37.10 18.47 8.35
CA ILE A 464 -36.33 17.36 8.94
C ILE A 464 -37.17 16.07 8.84
N LYS A 465 -36.75 15.10 8.02
CA LYS A 465 -37.48 13.83 7.79
C LYS A 465 -36.67 12.59 8.18
N ASN A 466 -35.43 12.48 7.72
CA ASN A 466 -34.63 11.26 7.91
C ASN A 466 -33.92 11.28 9.27
N VAL A 467 -34.69 11.20 10.35
CA VAL A 467 -34.21 11.44 11.72
C VAL A 467 -33.42 10.28 12.32
N GLN A 468 -33.76 9.03 11.97
CA GLN A 468 -33.28 7.84 12.66
C GLN A 468 -31.75 7.78 12.75
N GLY A 469 -31.23 7.76 13.99
CA GLY A 469 -29.80 7.67 14.28
C GLY A 469 -29.00 8.96 14.06
N ASN A 470 -29.67 10.08 13.77
CA ASN A 470 -29.03 11.39 13.64
C ASN A 470 -29.21 12.23 14.90
N ALA A 471 -28.14 12.92 15.29
CA ALA A 471 -28.11 13.81 16.44
C ALA A 471 -27.84 15.26 16.01
N ILE A 472 -28.32 16.20 16.81
CA ILE A 472 -28.13 17.64 16.65
C ILE A 472 -27.03 18.09 17.61
N TRP A 473 -26.10 18.90 17.12
CA TRP A 473 -24.87 19.29 17.81
C TRP A 473 -24.69 20.81 17.88
N THR A 474 -23.95 21.32 18.86
CA THR A 474 -23.65 22.77 18.97
C THR A 474 -22.76 23.27 17.84
N GLU A 475 -21.85 22.42 17.36
CA GLU A 475 -20.95 22.60 16.22
C GLU A 475 -21.00 21.36 15.32
N PRO A 476 -20.53 21.39 14.06
CA PRO A 476 -20.55 20.21 13.20
C PRO A 476 -19.94 18.99 13.90
N TYR A 477 -20.51 17.80 13.68
CA TYR A 477 -20.15 16.62 14.47
C TYR A 477 -18.64 16.35 14.44
N ARG A 478 -18.07 16.09 15.63
CA ARG A 478 -16.63 15.89 15.89
C ARG A 478 -15.71 17.09 15.60
N THR A 479 -16.22 18.30 15.44
CA THR A 479 -15.40 19.54 15.45
C THR A 479 -15.20 20.09 16.87
N ALA A 480 -14.26 21.03 17.04
CA ALA A 480 -13.94 21.61 18.35
C ALA A 480 -15.16 22.30 19.01
N GLY A 481 -15.41 22.04 20.29
CA GLY A 481 -16.56 22.58 21.02
C GLY A 481 -17.91 21.90 20.73
N THR A 482 -17.92 20.81 19.95
CA THR A 482 -19.13 20.03 19.66
C THR A 482 -19.70 19.38 20.92
N LYS A 483 -20.99 19.63 21.19
CA LYS A 483 -21.76 19.05 22.30
C LYS A 483 -23.13 18.60 21.78
N LEU A 484 -23.66 17.52 22.33
CA LEU A 484 -24.98 17.00 21.98
C LEU A 484 -26.06 17.99 22.44
N VAL A 485 -26.93 18.42 21.54
CA VAL A 485 -28.08 19.29 21.82
C VAL A 485 -29.35 18.46 22.01
N ALA A 486 -29.63 17.56 21.06
CA ALA A 486 -30.80 16.68 21.06
C ALA A 486 -30.64 15.57 20.01
N GLN A 487 -31.52 14.56 20.05
CA GLN A 487 -31.71 13.64 18.92
C GLN A 487 -32.64 14.29 17.86
N ALA A 488 -32.45 13.95 16.58
CA ALA A 488 -33.15 14.61 15.47
C ALA A 488 -34.67 14.39 15.48
N GLU A 489 -35.14 13.29 16.08
CA GLU A 489 -36.55 12.92 16.25
C GLU A 489 -37.37 14.04 16.91
N LYS A 490 -36.77 14.84 17.80
CA LYS A 490 -37.40 16.01 18.46
C LYS A 490 -37.87 17.09 17.47
N TYR A 491 -37.32 17.09 16.26
CA TYR A 491 -37.63 18.03 15.18
C TYR A 491 -38.17 17.35 13.91
N ALA A 492 -38.54 16.06 13.98
CA ALA A 492 -39.16 15.34 12.88
C ALA A 492 -40.40 16.08 12.32
N ASN A 493 -40.48 16.15 11.00
CA ASN A 493 -41.53 16.81 10.21
C ASN A 493 -41.74 18.30 10.51
N LYS A 494 -40.73 18.99 11.08
CA LYS A 494 -40.76 20.46 11.23
C LYS A 494 -40.06 21.14 10.06
N ASP A 495 -40.71 22.18 9.56
CA ASP A 495 -40.13 23.16 8.65
C ASP A 495 -39.02 23.94 9.39
N VAL A 496 -37.88 24.12 8.73
CA VAL A 496 -36.66 24.71 9.29
C VAL A 496 -35.95 25.58 8.25
N GLN A 497 -35.30 26.64 8.73
CA GLN A 497 -34.43 27.48 7.90
C GLN A 497 -32.98 27.07 8.11
N ILE A 498 -32.30 26.64 7.06
CA ILE A 498 -30.88 26.35 7.07
C ILE A 498 -30.12 27.67 6.85
N VAL A 499 -29.26 28.00 7.79
CA VAL A 499 -28.51 29.29 7.83
C VAL A 499 -27.02 29.13 7.57
N ARG A 500 -26.46 27.93 7.73
CA ARG A 500 -25.06 27.62 7.41
C ARG A 500 -24.90 26.19 6.92
N GLU A 501 -23.90 25.98 6.08
CA GLU A 501 -23.42 24.67 5.64
C GLU A 501 -21.93 24.53 5.99
N ALA A 502 -21.56 23.42 6.62
CA ALA A 502 -20.18 23.10 6.94
C ALA A 502 -19.82 21.70 6.48
N LYS A 503 -18.63 21.57 5.91
CA LYS A 503 -18.08 20.31 5.44
C LYS A 503 -16.93 19.88 6.35
N THR A 504 -16.92 18.62 6.75
CA THR A 504 -15.82 17.99 7.49
C THR A 504 -15.44 16.67 6.82
N PRO A 505 -14.30 16.06 7.19
CA PRO A 505 -13.93 14.70 6.76
C PRO A 505 -14.99 13.62 7.03
N ARG A 506 -15.97 13.87 7.90
CA ARG A 506 -17.08 12.95 8.22
C ARG A 506 -18.29 13.08 7.32
N GLY A 507 -18.57 14.28 6.81
CA GLY A 507 -19.85 14.59 6.18
C GLY A 507 -20.07 16.08 5.98
N THR A 508 -21.26 16.43 5.51
CA THR A 508 -21.73 17.82 5.44
C THR A 508 -22.82 17.98 6.49
N TYR A 509 -22.84 19.13 7.17
CA TYR A 509 -23.79 19.45 8.23
C TYR A 509 -24.43 20.81 7.95
N TYR A 510 -25.73 20.90 8.21
CA TYR A 510 -26.50 22.14 8.15
C TYR A 510 -26.77 22.68 9.55
N GLN A 511 -26.45 23.96 9.76
CA GLN A 511 -26.94 24.70 10.92
C GLN A 511 -28.35 25.20 10.61
N PHE A 512 -29.31 24.85 11.45
CA PHE A 512 -30.72 25.16 11.20
C PHE A 512 -31.39 25.94 12.33
N LYS A 513 -32.42 26.69 11.96
CA LYS A 513 -33.35 27.39 12.84
C LYS A 513 -34.71 26.71 12.86
N SER A 514 -35.36 26.71 14.02
CA SER A 514 -36.76 26.30 14.18
C SER A 514 -37.45 27.29 15.13
N GLY A 515 -38.59 27.85 14.72
CA GLY A 515 -39.24 28.94 15.46
C GLY A 515 -38.35 30.18 15.60
N GLY A 516 -37.58 30.53 14.57
CA GLY A 516 -36.66 31.68 14.53
C GLY A 516 -35.31 31.49 15.25
N ASN A 517 -35.24 30.58 16.23
CA ASN A 517 -34.04 30.31 17.02
C ASN A 517 -33.12 29.30 16.34
N VAL A 518 -31.80 29.52 16.39
CA VAL A 518 -30.80 28.53 15.96
C VAL A 518 -30.83 27.35 16.93
N ILE A 519 -30.98 26.14 16.39
CA ILE A 519 -31.08 24.92 17.20
C ILE A 519 -29.72 24.20 17.28
N GLY A 520 -29.01 24.12 16.16
CA GLY A 520 -27.71 23.45 16.08
C GLY A 520 -27.42 22.93 14.68
N TRP A 521 -26.40 22.08 14.58
CA TRP A 521 -25.93 21.41 13.38
C TRP A 521 -26.45 19.97 13.30
N LEU A 522 -26.90 19.57 12.12
CA LEU A 522 -27.43 18.23 11.82
C LEU A 522 -26.91 17.77 10.44
N ASP A 523 -26.73 16.46 10.23
CA ASP A 523 -26.26 15.93 8.94
C ASP A 523 -27.24 16.30 7.81
N VAL A 524 -26.73 16.74 6.66
CA VAL A 524 -27.55 17.18 5.51
C VAL A 524 -28.56 16.12 5.06
N LYS A 525 -28.28 14.83 5.26
CA LYS A 525 -29.17 13.71 4.89
C LYS A 525 -30.48 13.69 5.68
N ALA A 526 -30.52 14.33 6.85
CA ALA A 526 -31.73 14.44 7.66
C ALA A 526 -32.80 15.35 7.02
N PHE A 527 -32.40 16.21 6.07
CA PHE A 527 -33.24 17.25 5.49
C PHE A 527 -33.82 16.86 4.13
N ASP A 528 -35.12 17.11 3.95
CA ASP A 528 -35.79 17.18 2.66
C ASP A 528 -36.01 18.66 2.33
N MET A 529 -35.15 19.19 1.45
CA MET A 529 -35.03 20.62 1.15
C MET A 529 -36.22 21.13 0.35
N TYR A 530 -36.61 22.40 0.50
CA TYR A 530 -37.59 23.03 -0.38
C TYR A 530 -36.95 23.62 -1.65
N ASP A 531 -37.77 23.92 -2.65
CA ASP A 531 -37.39 24.71 -3.83
C ASP A 531 -37.79 26.17 -3.63
N GLU A 532 -36.89 27.09 -3.99
CA GLU A 532 -37.12 28.53 -3.92
C GLU A 532 -38.19 28.98 -4.94
N ILE A 533 -39.04 29.93 -4.53
CA ILE A 533 -39.98 30.61 -5.42
C ILE A 533 -39.29 31.86 -5.99
N THR A 534 -38.73 31.73 -7.20
CA THR A 534 -37.90 32.78 -7.83
C THR A 534 -38.72 33.92 -8.44
N SER A 535 -40.02 33.71 -8.65
CA SER A 535 -40.98 34.72 -9.09
C SER A 535 -42.35 34.38 -8.56
N ASN A 536 -43.14 35.37 -8.14
CA ASN A 536 -44.53 35.20 -7.70
C ASN A 536 -45.36 36.45 -8.04
N LYS A 537 -46.02 36.46 -9.19
CA LYS A 537 -46.72 37.61 -9.78
C LYS A 537 -48.23 37.46 -9.67
N ALA A 538 -48.94 38.55 -9.39
CA ALA A 538 -50.40 38.58 -9.51
C ALA A 538 -50.81 38.57 -10.99
N VAL A 539 -51.86 37.82 -11.32
CA VAL A 539 -52.44 37.72 -12.66
C VAL A 539 -53.97 37.70 -12.58
N ASN A 540 -54.63 37.93 -13.71
CA ASN A 540 -56.09 37.95 -13.81
C ASN A 540 -56.50 37.24 -15.10
N MET A 541 -56.53 35.91 -15.07
CA MET A 541 -56.87 35.07 -16.23
C MET A 541 -58.02 34.12 -15.88
N GLU A 542 -58.87 33.80 -16.84
CA GLU A 542 -59.77 32.66 -16.74
C GLU A 542 -59.08 31.42 -17.29
N ALA A 543 -59.42 30.24 -16.78
CA ALA A 543 -58.88 28.98 -17.26
C ALA A 543 -59.87 27.82 -17.07
N VAL A 544 -59.68 26.76 -17.85
CA VAL A 544 -60.28 25.45 -17.59
C VAL A 544 -59.16 24.49 -17.18
N ILE A 545 -59.42 23.64 -16.18
CA ILE A 545 -58.49 22.57 -15.76
C ILE A 545 -58.78 21.32 -16.60
N GLU A 546 -57.93 21.03 -17.58
CA GLU A 546 -58.10 19.89 -18.51
C GLU A 546 -57.13 18.74 -18.19
N ASN A 547 -55.83 19.03 -18.02
CA ASN A 547 -54.78 18.01 -17.88
C ASN A 547 -54.53 17.65 -16.41
N VAL A 548 -55.39 16.80 -15.84
CA VAL A 548 -55.37 16.44 -14.40
C VAL A 548 -54.53 15.22 -14.03
N GLU A 549 -54.13 14.39 -15.00
CA GLU A 549 -53.41 13.14 -14.73
C GLU A 549 -52.02 13.40 -14.13
N GLY A 550 -51.63 12.62 -13.12
CA GLY A 550 -50.37 12.80 -12.39
C GLY A 550 -50.25 14.08 -11.56
N ASN A 551 -51.29 14.93 -11.52
CA ASN A 551 -51.25 16.26 -10.92
C ASN A 551 -52.08 16.35 -9.63
N ALA A 552 -51.65 17.24 -8.73
CA ALA A 552 -52.28 17.48 -7.44
C ALA A 552 -52.32 18.97 -7.11
N VAL A 553 -53.25 19.35 -6.24
CA VAL A 553 -53.45 20.72 -5.75
C VAL A 553 -52.82 20.85 -4.37
N TRP A 554 -52.14 21.98 -4.14
CA TRP A 554 -51.28 22.21 -2.98
C TRP A 554 -51.55 23.58 -2.34
N THR A 555 -51.20 23.77 -1.06
CA THR A 555 -51.33 25.07 -0.38
C THR A 555 -50.33 26.13 -0.84
N ALA A 556 -49.23 25.70 -1.45
CA ALA A 556 -48.15 26.51 -2.02
C ALA A 556 -47.62 25.79 -3.29
N PRO A 557 -46.80 26.43 -4.15
CA PRO A 557 -46.13 25.74 -5.25
C PRO A 557 -45.49 24.41 -4.81
N TYR A 558 -45.56 23.37 -5.65
CA TYR A 558 -45.11 22.04 -5.25
C TYR A 558 -43.64 22.05 -4.77
N LYS A 559 -43.40 21.40 -3.62
CA LYS A 559 -42.10 21.31 -2.94
C LYS A 559 -41.49 22.68 -2.52
N SER A 560 -42.30 23.73 -2.35
CA SER A 560 -41.90 25.00 -1.72
C SER A 560 -42.28 25.06 -0.22
N VAL A 561 -41.84 26.11 0.49
CA VAL A 561 -42.08 26.30 1.93
C VAL A 561 -43.58 26.31 2.27
N GLY A 562 -43.98 25.59 3.33
CA GLY A 562 -45.38 25.53 3.77
C GLY A 562 -46.32 24.71 2.86
N VAL A 563 -45.78 23.97 1.88
CA VAL A 563 -46.56 23.13 0.98
C VAL A 563 -47.22 21.95 1.70
N LYS A 564 -48.53 21.79 1.50
CA LYS A 564 -49.35 20.68 1.97
C LYS A 564 -50.27 20.23 0.84
N LEU A 565 -50.53 18.92 0.76
CA LEU A 565 -51.48 18.36 -0.20
C LEU A 565 -52.90 18.79 0.15
N ILE A 566 -53.63 19.34 -0.81
CA ILE A 566 -55.07 19.64 -0.69
C ILE A 566 -55.89 18.49 -1.28
N GLY A 567 -55.45 17.94 -2.42
CA GLY A 567 -56.09 16.79 -3.07
C GLY A 567 -55.63 16.59 -4.51
N PRO A 568 -56.13 15.56 -5.21
CA PRO A 568 -55.83 15.33 -6.62
C PRO A 568 -56.44 16.41 -7.52
N ALA A 569 -55.79 16.72 -8.65
CA ALA A 569 -56.28 17.72 -9.60
C ALA A 569 -57.61 17.31 -10.27
N SER A 570 -57.88 16.00 -10.34
CA SER A 570 -59.12 15.44 -10.91
C SER A 570 -60.40 15.97 -10.25
N ASN A 571 -60.34 16.39 -8.98
CA ASN A 571 -61.46 17.03 -8.28
C ASN A 571 -61.93 18.35 -8.93
N TYR A 572 -61.12 18.92 -9.82
CA TYR A 572 -61.38 20.19 -10.51
C TYR A 572 -61.39 20.07 -12.04
N LYS A 573 -61.34 18.84 -12.58
CA LYS A 573 -61.39 18.61 -14.03
C LYS A 573 -62.62 19.27 -14.66
N ASP A 574 -62.42 19.87 -15.82
CA ASP A 574 -63.41 20.52 -16.68
C ASP A 574 -64.13 21.72 -16.01
N LYS A 575 -63.67 22.18 -14.84
CA LYS A 575 -64.19 23.38 -14.17
C LYS A 575 -63.48 24.63 -14.70
N THR A 576 -64.28 25.66 -14.99
CA THR A 576 -63.80 27.03 -15.16
C THR A 576 -63.35 27.59 -13.81
N VAL A 577 -62.16 28.17 -13.79
CA VAL A 577 -61.51 28.74 -12.60
C VAL A 577 -60.83 30.05 -12.97
N LYS A 578 -60.56 30.88 -11.97
CA LYS A 578 -59.83 32.15 -12.14
C LYS A 578 -58.43 32.04 -11.56
N ILE A 579 -57.42 32.26 -12.39
CA ILE A 579 -56.02 32.28 -11.98
C ILE A 579 -55.71 33.65 -11.36
N THR A 580 -55.21 33.63 -10.13
CA THR A 580 -54.91 34.82 -9.32
C THR A 580 -53.42 35.12 -9.24
N ARG A 581 -52.56 34.10 -9.30
CA ARG A 581 -51.09 34.25 -9.25
C ARG A 581 -50.36 33.24 -10.12
N GLU A 582 -49.20 33.65 -10.64
CA GLU A 582 -48.21 32.78 -11.28
C GLU A 582 -46.93 32.77 -10.44
N ALA A 583 -46.47 31.58 -10.04
CA ALA A 583 -45.22 31.38 -9.34
C ALA A 583 -44.28 30.46 -10.11
N GLN A 584 -42.98 30.72 -10.03
CA GLN A 584 -41.94 29.90 -10.67
C GLN A 584 -40.99 29.35 -9.61
N THR A 585 -40.65 28.07 -9.73
CA THR A 585 -39.62 27.38 -8.94
C THR A 585 -38.63 26.69 -9.89
N SER A 586 -37.62 26.02 -9.33
CA SER A 586 -36.69 25.16 -10.09
C SER A 586 -37.38 24.00 -10.84
N ARG A 587 -38.61 23.61 -10.46
CA ARG A 587 -39.37 22.52 -11.09
C ARG A 587 -40.30 22.95 -12.22
N GLY A 588 -40.70 24.22 -12.25
CA GLY A 588 -41.64 24.72 -13.24
C GLY A 588 -42.47 25.90 -12.74
N THR A 589 -43.59 26.12 -13.41
CA THR A 589 -44.52 27.21 -13.14
C THR A 589 -45.81 26.64 -12.55
N TYR A 590 -46.27 27.25 -11.46
CA TYR A 590 -47.49 26.90 -10.76
C TYR A 590 -48.45 28.09 -10.80
N TYR A 591 -49.73 27.79 -10.96
CA TYR A 591 -50.81 28.76 -10.91
C TYR A 591 -51.60 28.62 -9.61
N GLU A 592 -51.77 29.73 -8.90
CA GLU A 592 -52.79 29.85 -7.86
C GLU A 592 -54.13 30.07 -8.55
N PHE A 593 -55.13 29.25 -8.21
CA PHE A 593 -56.46 29.35 -8.78
C PHE A 593 -57.54 29.46 -7.72
N SER A 594 -58.62 30.13 -8.11
CA SER A 594 -59.84 30.28 -7.32
C SER A 594 -61.03 29.69 -8.06
N SER A 595 -61.96 29.11 -7.30
CA SER A 595 -63.21 28.53 -7.78
C SER A 595 -64.35 29.12 -6.95
N ASN A 596 -65.42 29.57 -7.61
CA ASN A 596 -66.55 30.28 -6.98
C ASN A 596 -66.09 31.43 -6.05
N GLY A 597 -65.10 32.21 -6.48
CA GLY A 597 -64.56 33.35 -5.74
C GLY A 597 -63.67 33.02 -4.53
N LYS A 598 -63.42 31.74 -4.23
CA LYS A 598 -62.54 31.30 -3.14
C LYS A 598 -61.24 30.73 -3.69
N THR A 599 -60.09 31.15 -3.17
CA THR A 599 -58.79 30.54 -3.48
C THR A 599 -58.80 29.07 -3.08
N VAL A 600 -58.42 28.20 -4.02
CA VAL A 600 -58.37 26.75 -3.81
C VAL A 600 -56.95 26.31 -3.47
N GLY A 601 -55.96 26.78 -4.22
CA GLY A 601 -54.56 26.43 -4.03
C GLY A 601 -53.75 26.56 -5.32
N TRP A 602 -52.59 25.92 -5.32
CA TRP A 602 -51.60 25.91 -6.39
C TRP A 602 -51.59 24.58 -7.14
N LEU A 603 -51.49 24.66 -8.47
CA LEU A 603 -51.45 23.51 -9.38
C LEU A 603 -50.48 23.82 -10.53
N ASP A 604 -49.87 22.80 -11.16
CA ASP A 604 -48.93 23.00 -12.27
C ASP A 604 -49.62 23.72 -13.44
N LYS A 605 -48.95 24.72 -14.03
CA LYS A 605 -49.44 25.52 -15.16
C LYS A 605 -49.95 24.67 -16.33
N LYS A 606 -49.37 23.49 -16.57
CA LYS A 606 -49.75 22.56 -17.65
C LYS A 606 -51.14 21.94 -17.47
N ALA A 607 -51.68 21.94 -16.25
CA ALA A 607 -53.04 21.48 -15.98
C ALA A 607 -54.12 22.41 -16.59
N PHE A 608 -53.76 23.66 -16.89
CA PHE A 608 -54.68 24.72 -17.27
C PHE A 608 -54.62 25.07 -18.74
N LYS A 609 -55.80 25.36 -19.30
CA LYS A 609 -55.99 26.05 -20.57
C LYS A 609 -56.54 27.43 -20.29
N THR A 610 -55.74 28.45 -20.54
CA THR A 610 -56.03 29.85 -20.20
C THR A 610 -56.83 30.56 -21.31
N TYR A 611 -57.73 31.43 -20.89
CA TYR A 611 -58.60 32.27 -21.70
C TYR A 611 -58.39 33.75 -21.36
N SER A 612 -58.64 34.60 -22.35
CA SER A 612 -58.60 36.06 -22.24
C SER A 612 -59.75 36.58 -21.37
N THR A 613 -59.46 37.49 -20.45
CA THR A 613 -60.48 38.22 -19.69
C THR A 613 -60.93 39.47 -20.43
N ILE A 614 -62.20 39.83 -20.26
CA ILE A 614 -62.75 41.11 -20.72
C ILE A 614 -62.37 42.20 -19.70
N GLU A 615 -61.57 43.19 -20.13
CA GLU A 615 -61.17 44.36 -19.33
C GLU A 615 -62.35 45.33 -19.15
N TYR A 616 -63.07 45.58 -20.24
CA TYR A 616 -64.34 46.31 -20.28
C TYR A 616 -65.19 45.82 -21.45
N ASP A 617 -66.51 45.95 -21.33
CA ASP A 617 -67.48 45.74 -22.41
C ASP A 617 -68.61 46.76 -22.22
N GLU A 618 -68.70 47.73 -23.13
CA GLU A 618 -69.55 48.91 -23.04
C GLU A 618 -70.42 49.08 -24.29
N SER A 619 -71.51 49.86 -24.16
CA SER A 619 -72.31 50.29 -25.31
C SER A 619 -71.50 51.26 -26.17
N TYR A 620 -71.37 50.96 -27.46
CA TYR A 620 -70.62 51.77 -28.41
C TYR A 620 -71.34 51.77 -29.76
N VAL A 621 -72.36 52.62 -29.88
CA VAL A 621 -73.20 52.66 -31.08
C VAL A 621 -72.53 53.51 -32.16
N ARG A 622 -72.14 52.88 -33.26
CA ARG A 622 -71.57 53.55 -34.44
C ARG A 622 -72.02 52.85 -35.72
N ASP A 623 -72.26 53.63 -36.75
CA ASP A 623 -72.35 53.09 -38.11
C ASP A 623 -70.94 52.90 -38.68
N ALA A 624 -70.74 51.84 -39.47
CA ALA A 624 -69.46 51.47 -40.04
C ALA A 624 -69.64 50.70 -41.35
N VAL A 625 -68.54 50.45 -42.06
CA VAL A 625 -68.45 49.46 -43.13
C VAL A 625 -67.34 48.46 -42.82
N VAL A 626 -67.60 47.17 -43.03
CA VAL A 626 -66.59 46.11 -42.84
C VAL A 626 -65.71 46.07 -44.10
N THR A 627 -64.40 46.26 -43.98
CA THR A 627 -63.49 46.46 -45.13
C THR A 627 -62.19 45.67 -45.03
N ASN A 628 -61.53 45.65 -43.87
CA ASN A 628 -60.25 44.97 -43.68
C ASN A 628 -60.46 43.53 -43.18
N VAL A 629 -61.06 42.68 -44.02
CA VAL A 629 -61.51 41.32 -43.63
C VAL A 629 -60.42 40.24 -43.61
N SER A 630 -59.27 40.48 -44.24
CA SER A 630 -58.25 39.44 -44.47
C SER A 630 -57.66 38.91 -43.15
N GLY A 631 -57.67 37.60 -42.96
CA GLY A 631 -57.16 36.95 -41.75
C GLY A 631 -58.06 37.06 -40.52
N HIS A 632 -59.21 37.74 -40.61
CA HIS A 632 -60.12 37.93 -39.48
C HIS A 632 -61.31 36.95 -39.50
N THR A 633 -61.73 36.55 -38.29
CA THR A 633 -62.86 35.66 -38.03
C THR A 633 -63.88 36.39 -37.16
N VAL A 634 -65.17 36.13 -37.38
CA VAL A 634 -66.27 36.59 -36.53
C VAL A 634 -66.54 35.54 -35.45
N TRP A 635 -66.72 35.98 -34.22
CA TRP A 635 -66.80 35.15 -33.03
C TRP A 635 -68.08 35.41 -32.22
N THR A 636 -68.54 34.46 -31.42
CA THR A 636 -69.73 34.65 -30.54
C THR A 636 -69.46 35.55 -29.34
N LEU A 637 -68.19 35.69 -28.96
CA LEU A 637 -67.63 36.52 -27.89
C LEU A 637 -66.31 37.13 -28.42
N PRO A 638 -65.69 38.12 -27.75
CA PRO A 638 -64.33 38.53 -28.10
C PRO A 638 -63.36 37.34 -28.17
N TYR A 639 -62.37 37.41 -29.05
CA TYR A 639 -61.46 36.29 -29.32
C TYR A 639 -60.73 35.85 -28.03
N GLN A 640 -60.58 34.52 -27.88
CA GLN A 640 -60.00 33.83 -26.71
C GLN A 640 -60.73 34.00 -25.37
N VAL A 641 -61.92 34.61 -25.31
CA VAL A 641 -62.76 34.60 -24.09
C VAL A 641 -63.36 33.19 -23.87
N TYR A 642 -63.56 32.78 -22.62
CA TYR A 642 -64.16 31.47 -22.32
C TYR A 642 -65.54 31.30 -22.99
N GLY A 643 -65.79 30.12 -23.56
CA GLY A 643 -67.03 29.81 -24.29
C GLY A 643 -67.13 30.41 -25.70
N VAL A 644 -66.10 31.10 -26.20
CA VAL A 644 -66.08 31.64 -27.57
C VAL A 644 -66.18 30.53 -28.63
N LYS A 645 -67.00 30.76 -29.66
CA LYS A 645 -67.16 29.90 -30.84
C LYS A 645 -66.98 30.73 -32.10
N SER A 646 -66.44 30.12 -33.16
CA SER A 646 -66.37 30.75 -34.49
C SER A 646 -67.77 30.83 -35.09
N VAL A 647 -68.14 31.99 -35.60
CA VAL A 647 -69.36 32.22 -36.39
C VAL A 647 -69.06 32.04 -37.88
N GLY A 648 -67.89 32.48 -38.34
CA GLY A 648 -67.45 32.36 -39.73
C GLY A 648 -66.37 33.37 -40.11
N SER A 649 -65.92 33.32 -41.36
CA SER A 649 -64.93 34.28 -41.90
C SER A 649 -65.50 35.70 -41.98
N ALA A 650 -64.68 36.70 -41.64
CA ALA A 650 -65.05 38.11 -41.81
C ALA A 650 -65.35 38.48 -43.27
N SER A 651 -64.76 37.76 -44.24
CA SER A 651 -64.95 38.00 -45.67
C SER A 651 -66.41 37.89 -46.13
N ASN A 652 -67.26 37.15 -45.41
CA ASN A 652 -68.69 37.02 -45.68
C ASN A 652 -69.48 38.35 -45.50
N TYR A 653 -68.84 39.34 -44.87
CA TYR A 653 -69.40 40.65 -44.55
C TYR A 653 -68.65 41.81 -45.23
N ASN A 654 -67.67 41.52 -46.10
CA ASN A 654 -66.86 42.54 -46.75
C ASN A 654 -67.71 43.54 -47.56
N ASN A 655 -67.38 44.82 -47.45
CA ASN A 655 -68.09 45.98 -47.99
C ASN A 655 -69.55 46.13 -47.55
N LYS A 656 -70.04 45.38 -46.55
CA LYS A 656 -71.40 45.56 -46.01
C LYS A 656 -71.43 46.68 -44.98
N GLN A 657 -72.51 47.47 -45.04
CA GLN A 657 -72.85 48.44 -43.99
C GLN A 657 -73.17 47.69 -42.70
N ALA A 658 -72.56 48.13 -41.60
CA ALA A 658 -72.65 47.51 -40.30
C ALA A 658 -73.00 48.55 -39.24
N LYS A 659 -73.76 48.13 -38.24
CA LYS A 659 -73.99 48.92 -37.03
C LYS A 659 -73.31 48.24 -35.86
N ILE A 660 -72.25 48.86 -35.36
CA ILE A 660 -71.57 48.48 -34.12
C ILE A 660 -72.52 48.82 -32.97
N THR A 661 -72.64 47.90 -32.01
CA THR A 661 -73.51 48.04 -30.84
C THR A 661 -72.71 48.12 -29.54
N ARG A 662 -71.59 47.41 -29.44
CA ARG A 662 -70.75 47.31 -28.24
C ARG A 662 -69.28 47.28 -28.59
N ARG A 663 -68.44 47.74 -27.65
CA ARG A 663 -66.98 47.67 -27.70
C ARG A 663 -66.49 46.91 -26.48
N ALA A 664 -65.70 45.87 -26.69
CA ALA A 664 -65.05 45.13 -25.61
C ALA A 664 -63.55 45.07 -25.82
N LYS A 665 -62.78 45.10 -24.73
CA LYS A 665 -61.33 44.94 -24.76
C LYS A 665 -60.89 43.70 -23.99
N THR A 666 -59.89 43.01 -24.52
CA THR A 666 -59.14 41.94 -23.84
C THR A 666 -57.63 42.20 -23.97
N ASP A 667 -56.83 41.34 -23.35
CA ASP A 667 -55.36 41.29 -23.54
C ASP A 667 -54.94 41.10 -25.02
N ARG A 668 -55.86 40.67 -25.90
CA ARG A 668 -55.62 40.44 -27.33
C ARG A 668 -56.00 41.62 -28.23
N GLY A 669 -56.70 42.61 -27.72
CA GLY A 669 -57.12 43.79 -28.49
C GLY A 669 -58.57 44.21 -28.22
N ILE A 670 -59.09 45.07 -29.09
CA ILE A 670 -60.46 45.58 -29.04
C ILE A 670 -61.31 44.89 -30.10
N TYR A 671 -62.51 44.49 -29.71
CA TYR A 671 -63.49 43.82 -30.55
C TYR A 671 -64.80 44.62 -30.53
N TYR A 672 -65.43 44.74 -31.70
CA TYR A 672 -66.74 45.34 -31.88
C TYR A 672 -67.80 44.26 -32.05
N GLN A 673 -68.87 44.33 -31.26
CA GLN A 673 -70.10 43.61 -31.58
C GLN A 673 -70.83 44.38 -32.68
N PHE A 674 -71.22 43.71 -33.76
CA PHE A 674 -71.86 44.36 -34.89
C PHE A 674 -73.09 43.61 -35.40
N SER A 675 -73.94 44.38 -36.07
CA SER A 675 -75.13 43.93 -36.76
C SER A 675 -75.10 44.32 -38.23
N ILE A 676 -75.71 43.48 -39.06
CA ILE A 676 -75.94 43.71 -40.50
C ILE A 676 -77.46 43.59 -40.70
N ASP A 677 -78.09 44.53 -41.39
CA ASP A 677 -79.55 44.57 -41.63
C ASP A 677 -80.38 44.39 -40.34
N GLY A 678 -79.91 44.97 -39.23
CA GLY A 678 -80.53 44.89 -37.90
C GLY A 678 -80.34 43.57 -37.14
N LYS A 679 -79.71 42.55 -37.75
CA LYS A 679 -79.42 41.26 -37.10
C LYS A 679 -78.01 41.26 -36.50
N ASN A 680 -77.88 40.93 -35.22
CA ASN A 680 -76.59 40.75 -34.56
C ASN A 680 -75.82 39.59 -35.21
N VAL A 681 -74.57 39.83 -35.61
CA VAL A 681 -73.72 38.85 -36.31
C VAL A 681 -72.70 38.24 -35.36
N GLY A 682 -72.14 39.03 -34.44
CA GLY A 682 -71.11 38.59 -33.50
C GLY A 682 -70.09 39.67 -33.21
N TRP A 683 -68.95 39.25 -32.67
CA TRP A 683 -67.79 40.08 -32.37
C TRP A 683 -66.71 39.92 -33.44
N LEU A 684 -66.15 41.04 -33.88
CA LEU A 684 -65.06 41.09 -34.85
C LEU A 684 -64.02 42.13 -34.39
N ASP A 685 -62.76 41.91 -34.76
CA ASP A 685 -61.64 42.80 -34.43
C ASP A 685 -61.90 44.23 -34.92
N GLU A 686 -61.58 45.25 -34.11
CA GLU A 686 -61.88 46.64 -34.47
C GLU A 686 -61.25 47.09 -35.79
N ARG A 687 -60.09 46.51 -36.15
CA ARG A 687 -59.32 46.86 -37.35
C ARG A 687 -60.03 46.48 -38.65
N ALA A 688 -61.02 45.57 -38.58
CA ALA A 688 -61.82 45.13 -39.72
C ALA A 688 -62.86 46.16 -40.19
N PHE A 689 -63.09 47.24 -39.42
CA PHE A 689 -64.13 48.24 -39.68
C PHE A 689 -63.53 49.59 -40.10
N ASP A 690 -64.11 50.23 -41.12
CA ASP A 690 -64.01 51.68 -41.28
C ASP A 690 -65.25 52.33 -40.65
N VAL A 691 -65.06 53.00 -39.51
CA VAL A 691 -66.15 53.53 -38.68
C VAL A 691 -66.54 54.95 -39.12
N TYR A 692 -67.82 55.19 -39.36
CA TYR A 692 -68.30 56.51 -39.75
C TYR A 692 -68.27 57.50 -38.58
N ASP A 693 -68.02 58.76 -38.92
CA ASP A 693 -68.04 59.86 -37.96
C ASP A 693 -69.49 60.21 -37.59
N THR A 694 -69.75 60.40 -36.30
CA THR A 694 -71.08 60.74 -35.78
C THR A 694 -71.25 62.26 -35.77
N VAL A 695 -72.43 62.76 -36.15
CA VAL A 695 -72.78 64.19 -36.03
C VAL A 695 -73.20 64.48 -34.58
N GLU A 696 -72.45 65.35 -33.90
CA GLU A 696 -72.69 65.76 -32.52
C GLU A 696 -73.74 66.88 -32.44
N TYR A 697 -73.66 67.85 -33.35
CA TYR A 697 -74.70 68.84 -33.60
C TYR A 697 -74.73 69.24 -35.08
N ASN A 698 -75.85 69.80 -35.53
CA ASN A 698 -76.00 70.35 -36.88
C ASN A 698 -76.94 71.56 -36.84
N ASN A 699 -76.36 72.73 -36.59
CA ASN A 699 -77.08 73.97 -36.34
C ASN A 699 -77.26 74.76 -37.65
N VAL A 700 -78.38 75.47 -37.77
CA VAL A 700 -78.55 76.51 -38.80
C VAL A 700 -77.74 77.73 -38.37
N ILE A 701 -76.99 78.32 -39.29
CA ILE A 701 -76.25 79.56 -39.08
C ILE A 701 -76.51 80.50 -40.26
N ASN A 702 -76.19 81.77 -40.09
CA ASN A 702 -76.19 82.76 -41.17
C ASN A 702 -74.94 83.62 -41.02
N LYS A 703 -73.84 83.18 -41.65
CA LYS A 703 -72.53 83.85 -41.55
C LYS A 703 -71.89 83.96 -42.93
N THR A 704 -71.11 85.01 -43.13
CA THR A 704 -70.24 85.17 -44.29
C THR A 704 -68.83 84.67 -43.99
N ALA A 705 -68.17 84.08 -44.97
CA ALA A 705 -66.77 83.66 -44.81
C ALA A 705 -66.01 83.68 -46.15
N LEU A 706 -64.68 83.84 -46.09
CA LEU A 706 -63.79 83.76 -47.24
C LEU A 706 -63.22 82.34 -47.35
N LEU A 707 -63.40 81.65 -48.48
CA LEU A 707 -62.80 80.35 -48.74
C LEU A 707 -61.33 80.51 -49.17
N SER A 708 -60.45 80.83 -48.22
CA SER A 708 -59.04 81.13 -48.46
C SER A 708 -58.12 79.90 -48.50
N ASN A 709 -58.52 78.77 -47.90
CA ASN A 709 -57.71 77.55 -47.79
C ASN A 709 -58.38 76.33 -48.49
N PRO A 710 -58.70 76.41 -49.79
CA PRO A 710 -59.45 75.36 -50.48
C PRO A 710 -58.65 74.09 -50.82
N THR A 711 -57.33 74.17 -50.89
CA THR A 711 -56.48 73.05 -51.33
C THR A 711 -56.58 71.86 -50.38
N GLY A 712 -56.81 70.66 -50.93
CA GLY A 712 -57.00 69.42 -50.17
C GLY A 712 -58.41 69.22 -49.60
N ASN A 713 -59.32 70.19 -49.74
CA ASN A 713 -60.67 70.10 -49.22
C ASN A 713 -61.69 69.70 -50.31
N GLY A 714 -62.30 68.53 -50.16
CA GLY A 714 -63.48 68.14 -50.94
C GLY A 714 -64.75 68.87 -50.48
N ILE A 715 -65.73 68.96 -51.35
CA ILE A 715 -67.10 69.38 -51.04
C ILE A 715 -67.95 68.12 -50.93
N TRP A 716 -68.75 68.01 -49.87
CA TRP A 716 -69.45 66.79 -49.50
C TRP A 716 -70.97 67.03 -49.34
N SER A 717 -71.79 66.02 -49.65
CA SER A 717 -73.26 66.12 -49.53
C SER A 717 -73.76 66.23 -48.08
N ALA A 718 -72.96 65.74 -47.15
CA ALA A 718 -73.09 65.80 -45.70
C ALA A 718 -71.68 66.07 -45.12
N PRO A 719 -71.49 66.31 -43.81
CA PRO A 719 -70.15 66.37 -43.22
C PRO A 719 -69.31 65.13 -43.58
N TYR A 720 -68.02 65.32 -43.84
CA TYR A 720 -67.15 64.25 -44.34
C TYR A 720 -67.12 63.05 -43.36
N ARG A 721 -67.12 61.85 -43.93
CA ARG A 721 -67.20 60.55 -43.24
C ARG A 721 -68.46 60.26 -42.41
N VAL A 722 -69.54 61.04 -42.54
CA VAL A 722 -70.87 60.61 -42.05
C VAL A 722 -71.45 59.54 -42.99
N ILE A 723 -72.29 58.63 -42.47
CA ILE A 723 -72.95 57.59 -43.27
C ILE A 723 -73.68 58.17 -44.50
N GLY A 724 -73.53 57.53 -45.66
CA GLY A 724 -74.17 57.94 -46.92
C GLY A 724 -73.61 59.19 -47.59
N VAL A 725 -72.54 59.80 -47.05
CA VAL A 725 -71.90 60.98 -47.64
C VAL A 725 -71.33 60.69 -49.03
N LYS A 726 -71.49 61.64 -49.96
CA LYS A 726 -70.91 61.61 -51.30
C LYS A 726 -70.02 62.83 -51.52
N ASN A 727 -68.93 62.67 -52.26
CA ASN A 727 -68.20 63.82 -52.81
C ASN A 727 -69.06 64.47 -53.90
N VAL A 728 -69.22 65.79 -53.85
CA VAL A 728 -70.02 66.58 -54.80
C VAL A 728 -69.20 67.70 -55.48
N GLY A 729 -67.89 67.76 -55.23
CA GLY A 729 -67.00 68.75 -55.82
C GLY A 729 -65.69 68.94 -55.06
N GLN A 730 -64.89 69.91 -55.50
CA GLN A 730 -63.65 70.33 -54.85
C GLN A 730 -63.75 71.81 -54.43
N ALA A 731 -63.26 72.14 -53.24
CA ALA A 731 -63.34 73.49 -52.70
C ALA A 731 -62.56 74.51 -53.57
N THR A 732 -61.55 74.04 -54.32
CA THR A 732 -60.75 74.84 -55.25
C THR A 732 -61.59 75.52 -56.35
N SER A 733 -62.73 74.95 -56.74
CA SER A 733 -63.68 75.57 -57.68
C SER A 733 -64.31 76.87 -57.16
N TYR A 734 -64.16 77.17 -55.86
CA TYR A 734 -64.69 78.36 -55.18
C TYR A 734 -63.59 79.15 -54.46
N ALA A 735 -62.32 78.90 -54.78
CA ALA A 735 -61.16 79.55 -54.16
C ALA A 735 -61.27 81.08 -54.10
N ASN A 736 -60.93 81.67 -52.96
CA ASN A 736 -60.94 83.11 -52.70
C ASN A 736 -62.30 83.81 -52.89
N LYS A 737 -63.41 83.07 -52.97
CA LYS A 737 -64.76 83.64 -52.93
C LYS A 737 -65.22 83.87 -51.51
N THR A 738 -65.88 85.00 -51.27
CA THR A 738 -66.75 85.18 -50.10
C THR A 738 -68.04 84.41 -50.34
N VAL A 739 -68.46 83.61 -49.36
CA VAL A 739 -69.58 82.68 -49.46
C VAL A 739 -70.47 82.76 -48.22
N GLN A 740 -71.71 82.29 -48.36
CA GLN A 740 -72.63 82.19 -47.23
C GLN A 740 -72.50 80.81 -46.58
N LEU A 741 -72.30 80.78 -45.27
CA LEU A 741 -72.35 79.57 -44.44
C LEU A 741 -73.74 79.48 -43.82
N VAL A 742 -74.50 78.46 -44.22
CA VAL A 742 -75.93 78.29 -43.88
C VAL A 742 -76.17 77.25 -42.79
N ARG A 743 -75.22 76.34 -42.56
CA ARG A 743 -75.23 75.38 -41.44
C ARG A 743 -73.82 75.12 -40.93
N GLU A 744 -73.71 74.75 -39.67
CA GLU A 744 -72.48 74.29 -39.03
C GLU A 744 -72.76 72.95 -38.33
N ALA A 745 -71.93 71.94 -38.59
CA ALA A 745 -72.07 70.64 -38.00
C ALA A 745 -70.73 70.17 -37.43
N LYS A 746 -70.73 69.87 -36.14
CA LYS A 746 -69.62 69.19 -35.49
C LYS A 746 -69.81 67.69 -35.66
N THR A 747 -68.77 67.01 -36.12
CA THR A 747 -68.65 65.55 -36.00
C THR A 747 -67.57 65.19 -35.00
N THR A 748 -67.53 63.91 -34.65
CA THR A 748 -66.46 63.27 -33.86
C THR A 748 -65.03 63.55 -34.37
N ARG A 749 -64.87 63.99 -35.62
CA ARG A 749 -63.57 64.33 -36.24
C ARG A 749 -63.30 65.84 -36.29
N ALA A 750 -64.24 66.63 -36.78
CA ALA A 750 -64.01 68.04 -37.11
C ALA A 750 -65.34 68.81 -37.19
N THR A 751 -65.27 70.14 -37.28
CA THR A 751 -66.42 70.97 -37.58
C THR A 751 -66.44 71.26 -39.09
N TYR A 752 -67.62 71.14 -39.69
CA TYR A 752 -67.85 71.37 -41.12
C TYR A 752 -68.90 72.48 -41.27
N SER A 753 -68.74 73.32 -42.28
CA SER A 753 -69.71 74.36 -42.62
C SER A 753 -70.34 74.05 -43.96
N GLN A 754 -71.66 74.22 -44.05
CA GLN A 754 -72.42 74.07 -45.29
C GLN A 754 -72.43 75.40 -46.03
N MET A 755 -71.90 75.39 -47.25
CA MET A 755 -71.69 76.57 -48.09
C MET A 755 -72.85 76.75 -49.08
N SER A 756 -73.23 78.01 -49.28
CA SER A 756 -74.14 78.50 -50.33
C SER A 756 -73.46 79.64 -51.10
N VAL A 757 -73.66 79.66 -52.41
CA VAL A 757 -73.12 80.67 -53.34
C VAL A 757 -74.27 81.13 -54.23
N ASP A 758 -74.49 82.43 -54.32
CA ASP A 758 -75.58 83.06 -55.09
C ASP A 758 -76.97 82.46 -54.77
N GLY A 759 -77.21 82.12 -53.51
CA GLY A 759 -78.43 81.49 -53.01
C GLY A 759 -78.52 79.97 -53.25
N LYS A 760 -77.61 79.38 -54.02
CA LYS A 760 -77.56 77.94 -54.30
C LYS A 760 -76.68 77.19 -53.31
N LEU A 761 -77.25 76.17 -52.68
CA LEU A 761 -76.53 75.25 -51.78
C LEU A 761 -75.47 74.46 -52.54
N ILE A 762 -74.23 74.46 -52.06
CA ILE A 762 -73.08 73.81 -52.71
C ILE A 762 -72.67 72.53 -51.99
N GLY A 763 -72.59 72.55 -50.66
CA GLY A 763 -72.27 71.37 -49.84
C GLY A 763 -71.42 71.69 -48.62
N TRP A 764 -70.95 70.66 -47.94
CA TRP A 764 -70.18 70.73 -46.70
C TRP A 764 -68.68 70.72 -46.97
N ILE A 765 -67.95 71.61 -46.31
CA ILE A 765 -66.48 71.72 -46.37
C ILE A 765 -65.97 71.79 -44.91
N ASP A 766 -64.76 71.29 -44.65
CA ASP A 766 -64.11 71.46 -43.34
C ASP A 766 -64.01 72.96 -42.99
N GLN A 767 -64.39 73.34 -41.77
CA GLN A 767 -64.47 74.75 -41.38
C GLN A 767 -63.12 75.47 -41.46
N ARG A 768 -62.00 74.74 -41.38
CA ARG A 768 -60.62 75.28 -41.50
C ARG A 768 -60.28 75.75 -42.93
N ALA A 769 -61.11 75.40 -43.92
CA ALA A 769 -60.97 75.93 -45.28
C ALA A 769 -61.34 77.43 -45.36
N PHE A 770 -62.10 77.95 -44.38
CA PHE A 770 -62.59 79.32 -44.34
C PHE A 770 -61.81 80.21 -43.38
N THR A 771 -61.70 81.50 -43.72
CA THR A 771 -61.22 82.57 -42.84
C THR A 771 -62.23 83.73 -42.84
N ASN A 772 -62.04 84.70 -41.93
CA ASN A 772 -62.92 85.86 -41.79
C ASN A 772 -64.42 85.50 -41.63
N ILE A 773 -64.71 84.42 -40.89
CA ILE A 773 -66.07 84.01 -40.57
C ILE A 773 -66.73 85.09 -39.70
N ARG A 774 -67.77 85.74 -40.23
CA ARG A 774 -68.53 86.84 -39.61
C ARG A 774 -70.02 86.51 -39.66
#